data_AF-A0A0N4T3I5-F1
#
_entry.id   AF-A0A0N4T3I5-F1
#
_cell.length_a   1.000
_cell.length_b   1.000
_cell.length_c   1.000
_cell.angle_alpha   90.00
_cell.angle_beta   90.00
_cell.angle_gamma   90.00
#
_symmetry.space_group_name_H-M   'P 1'
#
loop_
_entity.id
_entity.type
_entity.pdbx_description
1 polymer ?
#
loop_
_entity_poly.entity_id
_entity_poly.type
_entity_poly.pdbx_seq_one_letter_code
_entity_poly.pdbx_strand_id
1 'polypeptide(L)'
;MVSVTLATAGLRFLRMKYGMIISNTFAHMRNPTRAVTLNFGMQMPAWYDLYGLTPSAEEDEEGINESTMILHSMIDAEIDSGIPSERIMVGGFSMGGALALYAGLIYDKPLAGIIGLSSFLVQRTKLPGVNREFRRCTPFFQNHTANKDVQIFMGHGGQDFLVPLSFGEMTEAYIKAFNPNIRMKVYPRMAHSSCPEELVDAKEFIAQRLPLCSLFHIEQGFYVPGVAPVEFRDGDPIEVKGIKITSTKTVVPYEYYSLPFCRPQGAIHYISENLGEVMRGDRIVNTPFAIFMKRDIKCNTTCSPRSPVSLNPEESENLANRIKEEYHVHLLVDNLPCITRYQIENSNEVIYENGYRLGWENNNRYYVNNHLDIILRYHQPRPDVYRVVGFEVQPQSIDSSRFKFSSDSPVTFPAIVEECTITDGENQEVGKGINNIIWTYSVTWEESDVPWASRWDAYLSMKDVQIHWFSIVNSIVVILCLFGFLSVIIVRTVRRDIAKYNKGEDLDDTLEESGWKLVHGDVFRPPPGSMLLVNFVGTGIQLVGMVAITVFFAMLGMLSPASRGSLMSAAIVLFCLMGLVAGYHAGRLYRTLKGTSPRKCAFRTAVLFPSVILGTGFLLNFFLIGKHSSGAIPFTTMIALLLLWFGVDLPLLFLGFHFGFRKQSYSHPVRTNQIPRQVPDQPWYLQTLPCMLLAGILPFGAAFIELFFIFSAIWENQFYYLFGFLFIVCVILFISCAQISIVVTYFLLCAEV
;
A
#
# COMPACT_ATOMS: atom_id res chain seq x y z
N MET A 1 21.04 11.43 13.53
CA MET A 1 20.95 11.99 12.17
C MET A 1 22.37 12.15 11.66
N VAL A 2 22.62 11.57 10.51
CA VAL A 2 23.92 11.43 9.83
C VAL A 2 23.58 11.63 8.35
N SER A 3 24.41 12.28 7.54
CA SER A 3 24.08 12.52 6.13
C SER A 3 25.15 11.95 5.20
N VAL A 4 24.75 11.39 4.07
CA VAL A 4 25.66 10.97 3.01
C VAL A 4 25.23 11.68 1.73
N THR A 5 26.04 12.64 1.29
CA THR A 5 25.76 13.42 0.07
C THR A 5 26.42 12.71 -1.11
N LEU A 6 25.60 12.24 -2.06
CA LEU A 6 26.04 11.38 -3.16
C LEU A 6 25.96 12.07 -4.53
N ALA A 7 27.04 11.95 -5.31
CA ALA A 7 27.10 12.35 -6.71
C ALA A 7 26.82 11.14 -7.64
N THR A 8 25.54 10.95 -8.00
CA THR A 8 25.00 10.05 -9.06
C THR A 8 25.20 8.51 -8.94
N ALA A 9 24.72 7.78 -9.97
CA ALA A 9 23.74 6.69 -9.90
C ALA A 9 24.19 5.30 -9.40
N GLY A 10 25.48 5.02 -9.21
CA GLY A 10 25.97 3.68 -8.81
C GLY A 10 25.45 3.21 -7.44
N LEU A 11 25.26 4.13 -6.49
CA LEU A 11 24.80 3.80 -5.14
C LEU A 11 23.27 3.76 -4.95
N ARG A 12 22.48 3.99 -6.00
CA ARG A 12 21.01 3.77 -5.97
C ARG A 12 20.66 2.33 -5.58
N PHE A 13 21.55 1.38 -5.90
CA PHE A 13 21.37 -0.04 -5.63
C PHE A 13 21.54 -0.41 -4.15
N LEU A 14 22.41 0.29 -3.41
CA LEU A 14 22.58 0.10 -1.96
C LEU A 14 21.32 0.52 -1.18
N ARG A 15 20.64 1.59 -1.63
CA ARG A 15 19.33 1.99 -1.11
C ARG A 15 18.23 0.98 -1.43
N MET A 16 18.21 0.44 -2.65
CA MET A 16 17.19 -0.52 -3.08
C MET A 16 17.34 -1.91 -2.46
N LYS A 17 18.57 -2.38 -2.20
CA LYS A 17 18.82 -3.76 -1.73
C LYS A 17 19.04 -3.87 -0.21
N TYR A 18 19.46 -2.80 0.48
CA TYR A 18 19.82 -2.84 1.90
C TYR A 18 19.34 -1.61 2.70
N GLY A 19 18.31 -0.91 2.24
CA GLY A 19 17.78 0.34 2.81
C GLY A 19 17.11 0.21 4.18
N MET A 20 17.74 -0.46 5.14
CA MET A 20 17.12 -0.76 6.42
C MET A 20 18.05 -0.84 7.64
N ILE A 21 19.32 -0.44 7.52
CA ILE A 21 20.26 -0.58 8.64
C ILE A 21 20.94 0.74 9.02
N ILE A 22 20.71 1.86 8.33
CA ILE A 22 21.41 3.12 8.66
C ILE A 22 20.46 4.32 8.60
N SER A 23 20.20 4.98 9.73
CA SER A 23 19.45 6.25 9.87
C SER A 23 20.31 7.41 9.34
N ASN A 24 20.61 7.35 8.05
CA ASN A 24 21.35 8.38 7.33
C ASN A 24 20.41 9.08 6.33
N THR A 25 20.39 10.40 6.34
CA THR A 25 19.84 11.21 5.25
C THR A 25 20.74 11.02 4.03
N PHE A 26 20.19 10.61 2.89
CA PHE A 26 20.97 10.52 1.64
C PHE A 26 20.56 11.69 0.75
N ALA A 27 21.36 12.75 0.71
CA ALA A 27 21.16 13.85 -0.24
C ALA A 27 21.66 13.41 -1.63
N HIS A 28 20.81 13.54 -2.65
CA HIS A 28 21.16 13.18 -4.03
C HIS A 28 21.20 14.44 -4.89
N MET A 29 22.35 14.66 -5.51
CA MET A 29 22.52 15.73 -6.46
C MET A 29 22.15 15.20 -7.86
N ARG A 30 21.26 15.89 -8.58
CA ARG A 30 20.99 15.61 -9.99
C ARG A 30 22.02 16.37 -10.82
N ASN A 31 22.75 15.68 -11.69
CA ASN A 31 23.69 16.33 -12.58
C ASN A 31 22.94 17.20 -13.62
N PRO A 32 23.41 18.43 -13.87
CA PRO A 32 22.83 19.28 -14.91
C PRO A 32 23.07 18.67 -16.30
N THR A 33 22.14 18.91 -17.23
CA THR A 33 22.32 18.55 -18.64
C THR A 33 23.30 19.55 -19.26
N ARG A 34 24.49 19.09 -19.65
CA ARG A 34 25.53 19.89 -20.31
C ARG A 34 26.11 19.14 -21.51
N ALA A 35 26.71 19.87 -22.46
CA ALA A 35 27.41 19.27 -23.59
C ALA A 35 28.69 18.59 -23.10
N VAL A 36 28.98 17.37 -23.59
CA VAL A 36 30.20 16.63 -23.24
C VAL A 36 31.08 16.50 -24.50
N THR A 37 32.25 17.13 -24.49
CA THR A 37 33.18 17.23 -25.61
C THR A 37 33.73 15.85 -26.02
N LEU A 38 34.02 14.96 -25.08
CA LEU A 38 34.40 13.56 -25.36
C LEU A 38 33.34 12.83 -26.22
N ASN A 39 32.08 13.23 -26.08
CA ASN A 39 30.93 12.65 -26.78
C ASN A 39 30.44 13.56 -27.92
N PHE A 40 31.37 14.18 -28.66
CA PHE A 40 31.09 15.06 -29.80
C PHE A 40 30.16 16.24 -29.46
N GLY A 41 30.18 16.72 -28.22
CA GLY A 41 29.32 17.83 -27.75
C GLY A 41 27.86 17.44 -27.51
N MET A 42 27.54 16.14 -27.45
CA MET A 42 26.19 15.68 -27.09
C MET A 42 25.79 16.17 -25.70
N GLN A 43 24.55 16.68 -25.57
CA GLN A 43 23.99 17.07 -24.29
C GLN A 43 23.56 15.84 -23.49
N MET A 44 24.19 15.64 -22.33
CA MET A 44 23.85 14.55 -21.41
C MET A 44 24.06 14.99 -19.96
N PRO A 45 23.51 14.24 -19.00
CA PRO A 45 23.72 14.54 -17.59
C PRO A 45 25.21 14.35 -17.23
N ALA A 46 25.91 15.44 -16.88
CA ALA A 46 27.34 15.43 -16.54
C ALA A 46 27.68 16.49 -15.47
N TRP A 47 28.66 16.20 -14.61
CA TRP A 47 29.10 17.11 -13.55
C TRP A 47 29.97 18.25 -14.10
N TYR A 48 30.83 17.95 -15.04
CA TYR A 48 31.71 18.88 -15.73
C TYR A 48 31.98 18.33 -17.12
N ASP A 49 32.47 19.16 -18.04
CA ASP A 49 32.85 18.71 -19.37
C ASP A 49 34.08 17.79 -19.29
N LEU A 50 34.12 16.80 -20.16
CA LEU A 50 35.17 15.79 -20.17
C LEU A 50 35.82 15.82 -21.56
N TYR A 51 37.09 16.19 -21.61
CA TYR A 51 37.85 16.29 -22.87
C TYR A 51 38.55 14.99 -23.25
N GLY A 52 38.86 14.14 -22.26
CA GLY A 52 39.54 12.86 -22.48
C GLY A 52 39.60 12.01 -21.21
N LEU A 53 39.82 10.71 -21.41
CA LEU A 53 40.07 9.73 -20.33
C LEU A 53 41.54 9.27 -20.36
N THR A 54 42.47 10.20 -20.59
CA THR A 54 43.93 9.97 -20.51
C THR A 54 44.52 10.74 -19.32
N PRO A 55 45.63 10.30 -18.68
CA PRO A 55 46.22 11.03 -17.54
C PRO A 55 46.72 12.43 -17.89
N SER A 56 46.93 12.68 -19.18
CA SER A 56 47.39 13.94 -19.77
C SER A 56 46.27 14.72 -20.47
N ALA A 57 45.01 14.26 -20.37
CA ALA A 57 43.88 14.98 -20.93
C ALA A 57 43.70 16.31 -20.18
N GLU A 58 43.31 17.34 -20.92
CA GLU A 58 42.88 18.61 -20.34
C GLU A 58 41.61 18.37 -19.50
N GLU A 59 41.45 19.13 -18.41
CA GLU A 59 40.30 19.05 -17.51
C GLU A 59 39.47 20.33 -17.59
N ASP A 60 38.14 20.22 -17.51
CA ASP A 60 37.23 21.37 -17.40
C ASP A 60 37.32 22.01 -16.02
N GLU A 61 38.34 22.85 -15.83
CA GLU A 61 38.62 23.50 -14.56
C GLU A 61 37.43 24.32 -14.04
N GLU A 62 36.74 25.04 -14.95
CA GLU A 62 35.60 25.89 -14.61
C GLU A 62 34.40 25.05 -14.17
N GLY A 63 34.02 24.02 -14.93
CA GLY A 63 32.90 23.14 -14.60
C GLY A 63 33.16 22.29 -13.35
N ILE A 64 34.40 21.85 -13.12
CA ILE A 64 34.76 21.14 -11.88
C ILE A 64 34.62 22.08 -10.67
N ASN A 65 35.07 23.34 -10.78
CA ASN A 65 34.91 24.31 -9.69
C ASN A 65 33.44 24.65 -9.43
N GLU A 66 32.64 24.82 -10.48
CA GLU A 66 31.19 25.02 -10.39
C GLU A 66 30.53 23.87 -9.63
N SER A 67 30.74 22.63 -10.06
CA SER A 67 30.18 21.44 -9.41
C SER A 67 30.67 21.25 -7.98
N THR A 68 31.93 21.62 -7.69
CA THR A 68 32.49 21.62 -6.34
C THR A 68 31.73 22.57 -5.42
N MET A 69 31.47 23.81 -5.87
CA MET A 69 30.72 24.80 -5.08
C MET A 69 29.30 24.33 -4.78
N ILE A 70 28.64 23.71 -5.76
CA ILE A 70 27.29 23.19 -5.53
C ILE A 70 27.34 22.03 -4.53
N LEU A 71 28.31 21.11 -4.62
CA LEU A 71 28.47 20.04 -3.64
C LEU A 71 28.77 20.58 -2.23
N HIS A 72 29.63 21.59 -2.09
CA HIS A 72 29.88 22.27 -0.82
C HIS A 72 28.61 22.91 -0.25
N SER A 73 27.82 23.60 -1.08
CA SER A 73 26.55 24.20 -0.65
C SER A 73 25.54 23.17 -0.13
N MET A 74 25.55 21.94 -0.67
CA MET A 74 24.72 20.85 -0.16
C MET A 74 25.22 20.34 1.18
N ILE A 75 26.54 20.21 1.37
CA ILE A 75 27.12 19.83 2.66
C ILE A 75 26.78 20.89 3.71
N ASP A 76 26.91 22.18 3.37
CA ASP A 76 26.55 23.29 4.27
C ASP A 76 25.06 23.27 4.63
N ALA A 77 24.16 23.00 3.67
CA ALA A 77 22.73 22.86 3.95
C ALA A 77 22.41 21.71 4.92
N GLU A 78 23.12 20.59 4.84
CA GLU A 78 22.98 19.47 5.78
C GLU A 78 23.52 19.87 7.17
N ILE A 79 24.60 20.66 7.23
CA ILE A 79 25.12 21.23 8.48
C ILE A 79 24.10 22.18 9.11
N ASP A 80 23.50 23.07 8.31
CA ASP A 80 22.46 24.00 8.75
C ASP A 80 21.19 23.27 9.23
N SER A 81 20.91 22.09 8.68
CA SER A 81 19.83 21.21 9.13
C SER A 81 20.11 20.49 10.46
N GLY A 82 21.32 20.66 11.01
CA GLY A 82 21.72 20.15 12.32
C GLY A 82 22.61 18.90 12.29
N ILE A 83 23.19 18.54 11.14
CA ILE A 83 24.08 17.38 11.00
C ILE A 83 25.54 17.85 11.01
N PRO A 84 26.35 17.56 12.04
CA PRO A 84 27.74 18.02 12.08
C PRO A 84 28.55 17.43 10.91
N SER A 85 29.50 18.19 10.37
CA SER A 85 30.30 17.79 9.19
C SER A 85 31.07 16.47 9.41
N GLU A 86 31.51 16.20 10.64
CA GLU A 86 32.16 14.95 11.07
C GLU A 86 31.25 13.71 10.97
N ARG A 87 29.95 13.92 10.69
CA ARG A 87 28.96 12.88 10.41
C ARG A 87 28.43 12.96 8.98
N ILE A 88 29.17 13.63 8.08
CA ILE A 88 28.85 13.71 6.67
C ILE A 88 29.91 12.99 5.85
N MET A 89 29.48 12.05 4.99
CA MET A 89 30.34 11.43 3.99
C MET A 89 29.98 11.93 2.60
N VAL A 90 30.98 12.07 1.74
CA VAL A 90 30.79 12.37 0.32
C VAL A 90 31.27 11.21 -0.53
N GLY A 91 30.51 10.86 -1.55
CA GLY A 91 30.92 9.76 -2.42
C GLY A 91 30.22 9.73 -3.76
N GLY A 92 30.81 9.00 -4.70
CA GLY A 92 30.27 8.87 -6.04
C GLY A 92 30.92 7.76 -6.86
N PHE A 93 30.36 7.55 -8.05
CA PHE A 93 30.84 6.58 -9.04
C PHE A 93 31.38 7.30 -10.27
N SER A 94 32.48 6.81 -10.85
CA SER A 94 33.10 7.35 -12.06
C SER A 94 33.35 8.86 -11.95
N MET A 95 32.83 9.69 -12.87
CA MET A 95 32.91 11.15 -12.81
C MET A 95 32.42 11.76 -11.48
N GLY A 96 31.37 11.20 -10.88
CA GLY A 96 30.86 11.65 -9.57
C GLY A 96 31.79 11.29 -8.42
N GLY A 97 32.49 10.15 -8.52
CA GLY A 97 33.54 9.78 -7.56
C GLY A 97 34.73 10.74 -7.62
N ALA A 98 35.05 11.23 -8.82
CA ALA A 98 36.19 12.11 -9.05
C ALA A 98 35.91 13.49 -8.46
N LEU A 99 34.68 13.98 -8.65
CA LEU A 99 34.18 15.18 -7.97
C LEU A 99 34.19 15.01 -6.45
N ALA A 100 33.71 13.88 -5.92
CA ALA A 100 33.66 13.63 -4.49
C ALA A 100 35.06 13.57 -3.85
N LEU A 101 36.04 12.97 -4.54
CA LEU A 101 37.44 12.94 -4.12
C LEU A 101 38.03 14.35 -4.06
N TYR A 102 37.92 15.12 -5.14
CA TYR A 102 38.45 16.48 -5.19
C TYR A 102 37.75 17.38 -4.16
N ALA A 103 36.43 17.53 -4.27
CA ALA A 103 35.63 18.42 -3.43
C ALA A 103 35.70 18.06 -1.94
N GLY A 104 35.77 16.77 -1.59
CA GLY A 104 35.92 16.33 -0.20
C GLY A 104 37.29 16.65 0.38
N LEU A 105 38.36 16.53 -0.41
CA LEU A 105 39.73 16.89 0.02
C LEU A 105 39.91 18.39 0.24
N ILE A 106 39.23 19.21 -0.57
CA ILE A 106 39.30 20.68 -0.49
C ILE A 106 38.14 21.30 0.29
N TYR A 107 37.33 20.52 1.02
CA TYR A 107 36.30 21.11 1.87
C TYR A 107 36.92 21.68 3.15
N ASP A 108 36.37 22.78 3.65
CA ASP A 108 36.92 23.60 4.74
C ASP A 108 36.68 22.99 6.14
N LYS A 109 35.67 22.12 6.28
CA LYS A 109 35.32 21.41 7.52
C LYS A 109 35.67 19.91 7.46
N PRO A 110 35.96 19.25 8.60
CA PRO A 110 36.27 17.83 8.62
C PRO A 110 35.03 16.99 8.25
N LEU A 111 35.23 16.03 7.35
CA LEU A 111 34.21 15.07 6.90
C LEU A 111 34.42 13.69 7.55
N ALA A 112 33.35 12.90 7.64
CA ALA A 112 33.38 11.54 8.18
C ALA A 112 34.16 10.56 7.30
N GLY A 113 34.18 10.79 5.99
CA GLY A 113 34.84 9.94 5.01
C GLY A 113 34.51 10.28 3.57
N ILE A 114 35.35 9.80 2.64
CA ILE A 114 35.21 10.00 1.20
C ILE A 114 35.15 8.64 0.49
N ILE A 115 34.25 8.46 -0.47
CA ILE A 115 34.09 7.21 -1.23
C ILE A 115 34.20 7.47 -2.74
N GLY A 116 35.17 6.86 -3.40
CA GLY A 116 35.34 6.91 -4.86
C GLY A 116 35.23 5.53 -5.49
N LEU A 117 34.17 5.27 -6.26
CA LEU A 117 33.97 3.98 -6.93
C LEU A 117 34.28 4.08 -8.43
N SER A 118 35.12 3.20 -8.94
CA SER A 118 35.60 3.13 -10.35
C SER A 118 35.93 4.52 -10.90
N SER A 119 36.80 5.24 -10.18
CA SER A 119 36.98 6.69 -10.32
C SER A 119 38.45 7.10 -10.37
N PHE A 120 38.71 8.41 -10.51
CA PHE A 120 40.03 9.01 -10.68
C PHE A 120 40.10 10.39 -10.02
N LEU A 121 41.31 10.93 -9.82
CA LEU A 121 41.51 12.27 -9.25
C LEU A 121 41.58 13.36 -10.32
N VAL A 122 40.77 14.41 -10.13
CA VAL A 122 40.79 15.66 -10.93
C VAL A 122 41.51 16.80 -10.21
N GLN A 123 41.92 17.82 -10.97
CA GLN A 123 42.65 19.02 -10.54
C GLN A 123 43.89 18.72 -9.69
N ARG A 124 44.66 17.69 -10.10
CA ARG A 124 45.81 17.17 -9.33
C ARG A 124 46.82 18.27 -8.99
N THR A 125 47.08 19.20 -9.92
CA THR A 125 48.00 20.32 -9.77
C THR A 125 47.61 21.33 -8.69
N LYS A 126 46.35 21.32 -8.24
CA LYS A 126 45.84 22.22 -7.21
C LYS A 126 45.79 21.61 -5.81
N LEU A 127 46.02 20.31 -5.69
CA LEU A 127 46.07 19.61 -4.41
C LEU A 127 47.48 19.72 -3.79
N PRO A 128 47.60 19.71 -2.45
CA PRO A 128 48.89 19.84 -1.78
C PRO A 128 49.81 18.67 -2.13
N GLY A 129 50.84 18.94 -2.94
CA GLY A 129 51.79 17.94 -3.44
C GLY A 129 52.54 18.36 -4.70
N VAL A 130 52.03 19.34 -5.45
CA VAL A 130 52.67 19.84 -6.68
C VAL A 130 52.83 21.36 -6.61
N ASN A 131 54.09 21.80 -6.56
CA ASN A 131 54.60 23.17 -6.75
C ASN A 131 54.24 24.26 -5.70
N ARG A 132 55.30 24.76 -5.03
CA ARG A 132 55.28 25.87 -4.05
C ARG A 132 54.96 27.26 -4.64
N GLU A 133 54.85 27.41 -5.96
CA GLU A 133 54.76 28.72 -6.63
C GLU A 133 53.34 29.22 -6.92
N PHE A 134 52.31 28.35 -6.92
CA PHE A 134 50.92 28.75 -7.21
C PHE A 134 50.16 29.27 -5.96
N ARG A 135 50.87 29.73 -4.93
CA ARG A 135 50.28 30.20 -3.65
C ARG A 135 49.85 31.68 -3.63
N ARG A 136 49.95 32.41 -4.75
CA ARG A 136 49.87 33.89 -4.73
C ARG A 136 48.67 34.55 -5.43
N CYS A 137 47.82 33.84 -6.18
CA CYS A 137 46.89 34.52 -7.11
C CYS A 137 45.39 34.18 -7.00
N THR A 138 44.92 33.38 -6.04
CA THR A 138 43.48 33.17 -5.83
C THR A 138 43.07 33.40 -4.36
N PRO A 139 42.16 34.35 -4.05
CA PRO A 139 41.83 34.68 -2.67
C PRO A 139 40.94 33.64 -1.97
N PHE A 140 40.38 32.68 -2.71
CA PHE A 140 39.34 31.79 -2.19
C PHE A 140 39.86 30.45 -1.65
N PHE A 141 41.04 30.00 -2.09
CA PHE A 141 41.60 28.69 -1.71
C PHE A 141 42.86 28.84 -0.84
N GLN A 142 42.73 29.49 0.32
CA GLN A 142 43.80 29.50 1.34
C GLN A 142 43.58 28.38 2.37
N ASN A 143 44.59 27.52 2.54
CA ASN A 143 44.76 26.53 3.63
C ASN A 143 43.65 25.48 3.83
N HIS A 144 43.50 24.53 2.91
CA HIS A 144 42.58 23.40 3.10
C HIS A 144 43.32 22.22 3.71
N THR A 145 43.24 22.10 5.04
CA THR A 145 43.90 21.05 5.82
C THR A 145 42.94 20.26 6.72
N ALA A 146 41.64 20.56 6.73
CA ALA A 146 40.67 19.93 7.62
C ALA A 146 40.48 18.43 7.34
N ASN A 147 40.67 18.01 6.08
CA ASN A 147 40.49 16.63 5.62
C ASN A 147 41.82 15.89 5.33
N LYS A 148 42.93 16.30 5.95
CA LYS A 148 44.23 15.60 5.78
C LYS A 148 44.23 14.16 6.30
N ASP A 149 43.48 13.92 7.36
CA ASP A 149 43.36 12.61 8.02
C ASP A 149 42.02 11.92 7.72
N VAL A 150 41.26 12.43 6.73
CA VAL A 150 39.97 11.86 6.34
C VAL A 150 40.17 10.45 5.80
N GLN A 151 39.24 9.56 6.10
CA GLN A 151 39.30 8.17 5.67
C GLN A 151 38.71 8.08 4.26
N ILE A 152 39.43 7.42 3.36
CA ILE A 152 39.05 7.37 1.93
C ILE A 152 38.96 5.91 1.49
N PHE A 153 37.80 5.51 0.99
CA PHE A 153 37.61 4.20 0.38
C PHE A 153 37.52 4.33 -1.14
N MET A 154 38.36 3.57 -1.85
CA MET A 154 38.28 3.44 -3.30
C MET A 154 38.00 2.00 -3.71
N GLY A 155 36.90 1.79 -4.45
CA GLY A 155 36.61 0.51 -5.12
C GLY A 155 36.90 0.65 -6.61
N HIS A 156 37.56 -0.34 -7.23
CA HIS A 156 37.86 -0.26 -8.67
C HIS A 156 37.80 -1.61 -9.37
N GLY A 157 37.29 -1.61 -10.60
CA GLY A 157 37.21 -2.82 -11.43
C GLY A 157 38.57 -3.24 -12.00
N GLY A 158 38.92 -4.51 -11.84
CA GLY A 158 40.15 -5.08 -12.44
C GLY A 158 40.09 -5.22 -13.96
N GLN A 159 38.89 -5.19 -14.54
CA GLN A 159 38.64 -5.24 -15.98
C GLN A 159 37.94 -3.97 -16.48
N ASP A 160 38.11 -2.86 -15.78
CA ASP A 160 37.54 -1.57 -16.18
C ASP A 160 38.23 -1.07 -17.46
N PHE A 161 37.48 -1.04 -18.57
CA PHE A 161 37.95 -0.59 -19.87
C PHE A 161 37.68 0.91 -20.12
N LEU A 162 36.85 1.56 -19.30
CA LEU A 162 36.48 2.96 -19.47
C LEU A 162 37.35 3.87 -18.59
N VAL A 163 37.51 3.51 -17.32
CA VAL A 163 38.47 4.13 -16.39
C VAL A 163 39.47 3.04 -16.02
N PRO A 164 40.58 2.89 -16.78
CA PRO A 164 41.54 1.81 -16.58
C PRO A 164 41.99 1.70 -15.12
N LEU A 165 42.23 0.48 -14.63
CA LEU A 165 42.69 0.24 -13.26
C LEU A 165 43.91 1.10 -12.88
N SER A 166 44.81 1.34 -13.83
CA SER A 166 45.98 2.20 -13.67
C SER A 166 45.63 3.63 -13.23
N PHE A 167 44.44 4.16 -13.55
CA PHE A 167 43.99 5.48 -13.12
C PHE A 167 43.60 5.49 -11.65
N GLY A 168 42.92 4.44 -11.20
CA GLY A 168 42.63 4.22 -9.80
C GLY A 168 43.91 4.08 -8.99
N GLU A 169 44.87 3.27 -9.48
CA GLU A 169 46.17 3.06 -8.82
C GLU A 169 47.02 4.35 -8.77
N MET A 170 47.07 5.12 -9.85
CA MET A 170 47.72 6.44 -9.85
C MET A 170 47.06 7.41 -8.87
N THR A 171 45.73 7.38 -8.78
CA THR A 171 44.97 8.21 -7.84
C THR A 171 45.26 7.82 -6.40
N GLU A 172 45.27 6.52 -6.08
CA GLU A 172 45.63 6.03 -4.76
C GLU A 172 47.06 6.46 -4.42
N ALA A 173 48.02 6.21 -5.30
CA ALA A 173 49.43 6.57 -5.07
C ALA A 173 49.62 8.07 -4.83
N TYR A 174 48.92 8.92 -5.58
CA TYR A 174 48.98 10.37 -5.43
C TYR A 174 48.40 10.84 -4.09
N ILE A 175 47.20 10.37 -3.72
CA ILE A 175 46.55 10.76 -2.46
C ILE A 175 47.34 10.22 -1.26
N LYS A 176 47.88 9.00 -1.35
CA LYS A 176 48.65 8.36 -0.29
C LYS A 176 49.93 9.14 0.07
N ALA A 177 50.43 9.99 -0.82
CA ALA A 177 51.57 10.87 -0.54
C ALA A 177 51.28 11.93 0.53
N PHE A 178 50.02 12.34 0.71
CA PHE A 178 49.62 13.36 1.69
C PHE A 178 48.49 12.94 2.64
N ASN A 179 47.78 11.85 2.36
CA ASN A 179 46.80 11.23 3.24
C ASN A 179 46.98 9.69 3.25
N PRO A 180 47.62 9.12 4.29
CA PRO A 180 47.91 7.69 4.36
C PRO A 180 46.68 6.81 4.61
N ASN A 181 45.51 7.40 4.90
CA ASN A 181 44.27 6.69 5.24
C ASN A 181 43.45 6.24 4.03
N ILE A 182 43.95 6.47 2.82
CA ILE A 182 43.31 5.94 1.61
C ILE A 182 43.50 4.42 1.49
N ARG A 183 42.41 3.72 1.20
CA ARG A 183 42.39 2.28 0.95
C ARG A 183 41.70 2.01 -0.39
N MET A 184 42.46 1.51 -1.36
CA MET A 184 41.90 0.98 -2.61
C MET A 184 41.68 -0.54 -2.51
N LYS A 185 40.56 -1.02 -3.05
CA LYS A 185 40.26 -2.45 -3.23
C LYS A 185 39.91 -2.72 -4.69
N VAL A 186 40.62 -3.66 -5.29
CA VAL A 186 40.44 -4.06 -6.69
C VAL A 186 39.55 -5.30 -6.76
N TYR A 187 38.55 -5.26 -7.65
CA TYR A 187 37.61 -6.35 -7.89
C TYR A 187 37.95 -7.01 -9.24
N PRO A 188 38.64 -8.17 -9.27
CA PRO A 188 39.34 -8.67 -10.47
C PRO A 188 38.46 -8.93 -11.70
N ARG A 189 37.18 -9.25 -11.51
CA ARG A 189 36.22 -9.57 -12.59
C ARG A 189 35.24 -8.44 -12.88
N MET A 190 35.41 -7.30 -12.23
CA MET A 190 34.51 -6.17 -12.36
C MET A 190 35.03 -5.23 -13.45
N ALA A 191 34.15 -4.89 -14.40
CA ALA A 191 34.41 -3.87 -15.43
C ALA A 191 34.01 -2.47 -14.91
N HIS A 192 33.62 -1.53 -15.78
CA HIS A 192 33.10 -0.22 -15.38
C HIS A 192 31.68 -0.29 -14.80
N SER A 193 31.54 -0.97 -13.67
CA SER A 193 30.27 -1.21 -12.96
C SER A 193 30.55 -1.40 -11.46
N SER A 194 29.54 -1.82 -10.71
CA SER A 194 29.65 -2.21 -9.30
C SER A 194 29.29 -3.68 -9.09
N CYS A 195 29.91 -4.35 -8.11
CA CYS A 195 29.58 -5.73 -7.73
C CYS A 195 29.06 -5.85 -6.29
N PRO A 196 28.36 -6.94 -5.91
CA PRO A 196 27.86 -7.13 -4.55
C PRO A 196 28.95 -7.03 -3.48
N GLU A 197 30.14 -7.55 -3.77
CA GLU A 197 31.30 -7.48 -2.87
C GLU A 197 31.72 -6.02 -2.62
N GLU A 198 31.79 -5.20 -3.66
CA GLU A 198 32.11 -3.77 -3.56
C GLU A 198 31.09 -3.00 -2.70
N LEU A 199 29.81 -3.31 -2.87
CA LEU A 199 28.75 -2.67 -2.10
C LEU A 199 28.78 -3.09 -0.62
N VAL A 200 29.16 -4.33 -0.31
CA VAL A 200 29.35 -4.80 1.07
C VAL A 200 30.53 -4.09 1.72
N ASP A 201 31.66 -3.98 1.03
CA ASP A 201 32.83 -3.25 1.54
C ASP A 201 32.52 -1.78 1.79
N ALA A 202 31.80 -1.12 0.88
CA ALA A 202 31.33 0.25 1.05
C ALA A 202 30.38 0.41 2.24
N LYS A 203 29.48 -0.56 2.46
CA LYS A 203 28.58 -0.60 3.62
C LYS A 203 29.37 -0.73 4.93
N GLU A 204 30.34 -1.63 4.99
CA GLU A 204 31.20 -1.80 6.16
C GLU A 204 32.00 -0.52 6.46
N PHE A 205 32.54 0.13 5.42
CA PHE A 205 33.23 1.40 5.56
C PHE A 205 32.33 2.50 6.15
N ILE A 206 31.09 2.62 5.67
CA ILE A 206 30.11 3.58 6.21
C ILE A 206 29.77 3.24 7.67
N ALA A 207 29.51 1.97 7.98
CA ALA A 207 29.12 1.51 9.31
C ALA A 207 30.22 1.72 10.36
N GLN A 208 31.49 1.52 9.99
CA GLN A 208 32.64 1.74 10.88
C GLN A 208 32.80 3.21 11.29
N ARG A 209 32.40 4.15 10.43
CA ARG A 209 32.63 5.58 10.63
C ARG A 209 31.41 6.32 11.17
N LEU A 210 30.22 5.77 10.93
CA LEU A 210 28.94 6.35 11.34
C LEU A 210 28.17 5.36 12.22
N PRO A 211 28.67 5.02 13.43
CA PRO A 211 27.96 4.10 14.32
C PRO A 211 26.64 4.71 14.78
N LEU A 212 25.55 3.96 14.61
CA LEU A 212 24.25 4.30 15.19
C LEU A 212 24.21 3.90 16.66
N CYS A 213 23.63 4.76 17.51
CA CYS A 213 23.19 4.34 18.83
C CYS A 213 22.13 3.25 18.67
N SER A 214 22.54 2.01 18.94
CA SER A 214 21.74 0.80 18.86
C SER A 214 20.73 0.73 20.01
N LEU A 215 19.61 1.41 19.86
CA LEU A 215 18.38 1.13 20.59
C LEU A 215 17.26 1.01 19.56
N PHE A 216 16.63 -0.16 19.52
CA PHE A 216 15.56 -0.60 18.60
C PHE A 216 16.04 -1.10 17.22
N HIS A 217 16.40 -2.39 17.17
CA HIS A 217 16.22 -3.19 15.95
C HIS A 217 14.71 -3.31 15.68
N ILE A 218 14.19 -2.49 14.77
CA ILE A 218 13.00 -2.88 14.00
C ILE A 218 13.54 -3.33 12.66
N GLU A 219 13.84 -4.63 12.57
CA GLU A 219 14.09 -5.24 11.27
C GLU A 219 12.76 -5.57 10.58
N GLN A 220 12.20 -4.63 9.83
CA GLN A 220 11.20 -4.95 8.80
C GLN A 220 11.35 -4.04 7.58
N GLY A 221 11.76 -4.66 6.48
CA GLY A 221 11.81 -4.00 5.19
C GLY A 221 10.37 -3.88 4.80
N PHE A 222 9.84 -2.67 4.80
CA PHE A 222 8.51 -2.42 4.29
C PHE A 222 8.56 -2.59 2.77
N TYR A 223 8.58 -3.84 2.31
CA TYR A 223 8.18 -4.19 0.97
C TYR A 223 6.69 -3.91 0.91
N VAL A 224 6.28 -2.97 0.07
CA VAL A 224 4.88 -2.83 -0.33
C VAL A 224 4.71 -3.78 -1.52
N PRO A 225 4.07 -4.95 -1.34
CA PRO A 225 3.80 -5.84 -2.47
C PRO A 225 3.02 -5.05 -3.53
N GLY A 226 3.49 -5.08 -4.78
CA GLY A 226 2.86 -4.38 -5.91
C GLY A 226 3.52 -3.07 -6.35
N VAL A 227 4.59 -2.60 -5.69
CA VAL A 227 5.30 -1.35 -6.09
C VAL A 227 6.51 -1.60 -7.01
N ALA A 228 7.07 -2.81 -7.02
CA ALA A 228 8.21 -3.17 -7.86
C ALA A 228 7.87 -4.36 -8.80
N PRO A 229 8.32 -4.33 -10.07
CA PRO A 229 8.12 -5.42 -11.00
C PRO A 229 8.99 -6.63 -10.63
N VAL A 230 8.40 -7.82 -10.72
CA VAL A 230 9.15 -9.08 -10.78
C VAL A 230 9.63 -9.24 -12.23
N GLU A 231 10.92 -9.46 -12.40
CA GLU A 231 11.56 -9.65 -13.70
C GLU A 231 11.92 -11.13 -13.88
N PHE A 232 11.43 -11.73 -14.95
CA PHE A 232 11.68 -13.13 -15.32
C PHE A 232 12.61 -13.20 -16.53
N ARG A 233 13.41 -14.26 -16.59
CA ARG A 233 14.20 -14.67 -17.75
C ARG A 233 13.53 -15.82 -18.47
N ASP A 234 13.97 -16.09 -19.70
CA ASP A 234 13.49 -17.25 -20.46
C ASP A 234 13.74 -18.55 -19.68
N GLY A 235 12.69 -19.37 -19.55
CA GLY A 235 12.75 -20.62 -18.80
C GLY A 235 12.73 -20.50 -17.27
N ASP A 236 12.59 -19.30 -16.70
CA ASP A 236 12.40 -19.17 -15.25
C ASP A 236 11.05 -19.79 -14.81
N PRO A 237 10.99 -20.47 -13.64
CA PRO A 237 9.76 -21.06 -13.15
C PRO A 237 8.77 -19.99 -12.68
N ILE A 238 7.50 -20.20 -13.00
CA ILE A 238 6.40 -19.32 -12.59
C ILE A 238 5.49 -20.07 -11.62
N GLU A 239 5.40 -19.52 -10.41
CA GLU A 239 4.55 -20.09 -9.37
C GLU A 239 3.08 -19.71 -9.61
N VAL A 240 2.25 -20.71 -9.91
CA VAL A 240 0.79 -20.58 -9.82
C VAL A 240 0.37 -20.90 -8.39
N LYS A 241 -0.43 -20.03 -7.79
CA LYS A 241 -0.90 -20.19 -6.40
C LYS A 241 -2.41 -20.29 -6.36
N GLY A 242 -2.94 -21.19 -5.52
CA GLY A 242 -4.37 -21.29 -5.24
C GLY A 242 -4.73 -20.39 -4.08
N ILE A 243 -5.86 -19.68 -4.13
CA ILE A 243 -6.29 -18.77 -3.05
C ILE A 243 -7.44 -19.36 -2.26
N LYS A 244 -8.62 -19.44 -2.88
CA LYS A 244 -9.88 -19.90 -2.27
C LYS A 244 -10.89 -20.19 -3.36
N ILE A 245 -12.00 -20.80 -2.98
CA ILE A 245 -13.16 -20.99 -3.85
C ILE A 245 -14.35 -20.22 -3.28
N THR A 246 -15.07 -19.49 -4.13
CA THR A 246 -16.21 -18.66 -3.73
C THR A 246 -17.39 -18.84 -4.67
N SER A 247 -18.60 -18.53 -4.23
CA SER A 247 -19.82 -18.73 -5.01
C SER A 247 -20.66 -17.45 -5.01
N THR A 248 -21.39 -17.22 -6.10
CA THR A 248 -22.38 -16.13 -6.21
C THR A 248 -23.69 -16.47 -5.51
N LYS A 249 -24.01 -17.77 -5.35
CA LYS A 249 -25.23 -18.26 -4.69
C LYS A 249 -25.09 -18.41 -3.18
N THR A 250 -23.88 -18.63 -2.67
CA THR A 250 -23.61 -18.93 -1.26
C THR A 250 -22.55 -18.01 -0.68
N VAL A 251 -22.73 -17.59 0.58
CA VAL A 251 -21.88 -16.56 1.23
C VAL A 251 -20.55 -17.13 1.78
N VAL A 252 -20.41 -18.46 1.87
CA VAL A 252 -19.30 -19.11 2.58
C VAL A 252 -18.18 -19.48 1.60
N PRO A 253 -16.97 -18.91 1.71
CA PRO A 253 -15.83 -19.33 0.91
C PRO A 253 -15.16 -20.57 1.52
N TYR A 254 -14.53 -21.40 0.69
CA TYR A 254 -13.74 -22.56 1.13
C TYR A 254 -12.29 -22.47 0.64
N GLU A 255 -11.42 -23.27 1.24
CA GLU A 255 -10.01 -23.34 0.84
C GLU A 255 -9.87 -24.03 -0.53
N TYR A 256 -8.78 -23.74 -1.25
CA TYR A 256 -8.53 -24.38 -2.54
C TYR A 256 -8.55 -25.92 -2.44
N TYR A 257 -7.84 -26.48 -1.45
CA TYR A 257 -7.76 -27.93 -1.22
C TYR A 257 -8.94 -28.54 -0.43
N SER A 258 -10.04 -27.81 -0.22
CA SER A 258 -11.29 -28.43 0.26
C SER A 258 -11.92 -29.32 -0.79
N LEU A 259 -11.57 -29.10 -2.05
CA LEU A 259 -11.94 -29.92 -3.18
C LEU A 259 -10.78 -30.88 -3.55
N PRO A 260 -11.10 -32.00 -4.21
CA PRO A 260 -10.16 -33.06 -4.56
C PRO A 260 -9.26 -32.68 -5.76
N PHE A 261 -8.61 -31.52 -5.68
CA PHE A 261 -7.57 -31.09 -6.62
C PHE A 261 -6.24 -31.81 -6.35
N CYS A 262 -5.38 -31.82 -7.37
CA CYS A 262 -4.03 -32.36 -7.27
C CYS A 262 -3.18 -31.60 -6.23
N ARG A 263 -2.57 -32.34 -5.31
CA ARG A 263 -1.64 -31.80 -4.31
C ARG A 263 -0.22 -31.76 -4.86
N PRO A 264 0.60 -30.74 -4.52
CA PRO A 264 1.97 -30.63 -4.97
C PRO A 264 2.85 -31.74 -4.38
N GLN A 265 3.99 -32.03 -5.03
CA GLN A 265 4.98 -32.97 -4.51
C GLN A 265 5.66 -32.36 -3.26
N GLY A 266 5.16 -32.70 -2.07
CA GLY A 266 5.68 -32.21 -0.79
C GLY A 266 4.59 -31.71 0.16
N ALA A 267 4.96 -30.83 1.09
CA ALA A 267 4.02 -30.20 2.01
C ALA A 267 3.25 -29.05 1.32
N ILE A 268 2.00 -28.84 1.75
CA ILE A 268 1.24 -27.66 1.39
C ILE A 268 1.82 -26.48 2.17
N HIS A 269 2.38 -25.50 1.46
CA HIS A 269 2.95 -24.29 2.03
C HIS A 269 1.92 -23.16 1.96
N TYR A 270 1.51 -22.69 3.14
CA TYR A 270 0.65 -21.52 3.26
C TYR A 270 1.48 -20.24 3.25
N ILE A 271 1.21 -19.34 2.31
CA ILE A 271 1.92 -18.07 2.12
C ILE A 271 0.96 -16.94 2.45
N SER A 272 0.90 -16.51 3.71
CA SER A 272 0.15 -15.30 4.08
C SER A 272 1.12 -14.15 4.32
N GLU A 273 1.01 -13.05 3.56
CA GLU A 273 1.96 -11.94 3.63
C GLU A 273 1.53 -10.89 4.66
N ASN A 274 0.22 -10.69 4.88
CA ASN A 274 -0.28 -9.67 5.81
C ASN A 274 -1.60 -10.01 6.53
N LEU A 275 -1.88 -9.24 7.59
CA LEU A 275 -3.08 -9.40 8.44
C LEU A 275 -4.39 -9.29 7.64
N GLY A 276 -4.45 -8.38 6.68
CA GLY A 276 -5.63 -8.14 5.87
C GLY A 276 -5.96 -9.28 4.90
N GLU A 277 -4.96 -9.96 4.35
CA GLU A 277 -5.17 -11.19 3.56
C GLU A 277 -5.80 -12.29 4.42
N VAL A 278 -5.28 -12.48 5.63
CA VAL A 278 -5.82 -13.46 6.57
C VAL A 278 -7.27 -13.12 6.95
N MET A 279 -7.57 -11.84 7.17
CA MET A 279 -8.93 -11.38 7.50
C MET A 279 -9.92 -11.49 6.34
N ARG A 280 -9.45 -11.47 5.08
CA ARG A 280 -10.26 -11.75 3.89
C ARG A 280 -10.47 -13.24 3.62
N GLY A 281 -9.83 -14.11 4.42
CA GLY A 281 -9.84 -15.55 4.22
C GLY A 281 -9.02 -16.00 3.00
N ASP A 282 -8.04 -15.20 2.57
CA ASP A 282 -7.16 -15.56 1.46
C ASP A 282 -6.11 -16.56 1.98
N ARG A 283 -6.29 -17.84 1.64
CA ARG A 283 -5.42 -18.95 2.04
C ARG A 283 -4.54 -19.35 0.86
N ILE A 284 -3.52 -18.54 0.60
CA ILE A 284 -2.65 -18.76 -0.55
C ILE A 284 -1.81 -20.02 -0.32
N VAL A 285 -1.94 -20.98 -1.23
CA VAL A 285 -1.24 -22.26 -1.20
C VAL A 285 -0.48 -22.49 -2.51
N ASN A 286 0.64 -23.21 -2.42
CA ASN A 286 1.37 -23.69 -3.60
C ASN A 286 0.53 -24.73 -4.35
N THR A 287 0.64 -24.73 -5.68
CA THR A 287 -0.04 -25.68 -6.56
C THR A 287 0.97 -26.54 -7.33
N PRO A 288 0.54 -27.64 -7.97
CA PRO A 288 1.45 -28.49 -8.74
C PRO A 288 1.70 -28.00 -10.18
N PHE A 289 1.18 -26.82 -10.57
CA PHE A 289 1.38 -26.31 -11.93
C PHE A 289 2.87 -26.01 -12.16
N ALA A 290 3.45 -26.64 -13.19
CA ALA A 290 4.85 -26.48 -13.56
C ALA A 290 4.93 -25.63 -14.83
N ILE A 291 4.83 -24.31 -14.65
CA ILE A 291 4.87 -23.34 -15.75
C ILE A 291 6.26 -22.69 -15.79
N PHE A 292 6.80 -22.53 -16.99
CA PHE A 292 8.06 -21.84 -17.23
C PHE A 292 7.84 -20.68 -18.19
N MET A 293 8.58 -19.60 -17.97
CA MET A 293 8.50 -18.40 -18.80
C MET A 293 8.76 -18.73 -20.26
N LYS A 294 7.86 -18.28 -21.15
CA LYS A 294 7.96 -18.42 -22.63
C LYS A 294 8.03 -19.87 -23.14
N ARG A 295 7.58 -20.83 -22.35
CA ARG A 295 7.43 -22.24 -22.78
C ARG A 295 5.96 -22.61 -22.87
N ASP A 296 5.50 -22.79 -24.10
CA ASP A 296 4.14 -23.27 -24.37
C ASP A 296 4.02 -24.75 -24.03
N ILE A 297 2.89 -25.13 -23.45
CA ILE A 297 2.57 -26.49 -23.04
C ILE A 297 1.22 -26.84 -23.66
N LYS A 298 1.20 -27.77 -24.61
CA LYS A 298 -0.07 -28.15 -25.26
C LYS A 298 -1.03 -28.90 -24.35
N CYS A 299 -0.51 -29.79 -23.51
CA CYS A 299 -1.29 -30.56 -22.55
C CYS A 299 -0.33 -31.20 -21.56
N ASN A 300 -0.53 -30.96 -20.28
CA ASN A 300 0.22 -31.59 -19.19
C ASN A 300 -0.72 -31.94 -18.03
N THR A 301 -0.34 -32.92 -17.22
CA THR A 301 -1.11 -33.34 -16.04
C THR A 301 -0.71 -32.56 -14.81
N THR A 302 -1.67 -32.14 -14.01
CA THR A 302 -1.42 -31.47 -12.72
C THR A 302 -1.07 -32.47 -11.61
N CYS A 303 -1.52 -33.73 -11.73
CA CYS A 303 -1.26 -34.79 -10.75
C CYS A 303 -0.05 -35.63 -11.14
N SER A 304 0.77 -36.02 -10.17
CA SER A 304 1.84 -37.02 -10.32
C SER A 304 1.66 -38.11 -9.27
N PRO A 305 1.50 -39.40 -9.62
CA PRO A 305 1.57 -40.03 -10.96
C PRO A 305 0.37 -39.70 -11.87
N ARG A 306 0.46 -40.03 -13.18
CA ARG A 306 -0.57 -39.89 -14.24
C ARG A 306 -1.85 -40.74 -14.02
N SER A 307 -2.24 -40.97 -12.77
CA SER A 307 -3.43 -41.72 -12.40
C SER A 307 -4.63 -40.77 -12.22
N PRO A 308 -5.83 -41.13 -12.69
CA PRO A 308 -7.04 -40.40 -12.36
C PRO A 308 -7.23 -40.35 -10.84
N VAL A 309 -7.69 -39.20 -10.36
CA VAL A 309 -8.12 -39.05 -8.96
C VAL A 309 -9.47 -39.75 -8.85
N SER A 310 -9.48 -40.88 -8.15
CA SER A 310 -10.70 -41.61 -7.83
C SER A 310 -11.43 -40.92 -6.68
N LEU A 311 -12.61 -40.41 -6.97
CA LEU A 311 -13.49 -39.73 -6.03
C LEU A 311 -14.39 -40.72 -5.32
N ASN A 312 -14.46 -40.62 -4.00
CA ASN A 312 -15.44 -41.36 -3.23
C ASN A 312 -16.88 -40.84 -3.52
N PRO A 313 -17.93 -41.64 -3.28
CA PRO A 313 -19.31 -41.19 -3.51
C PRO A 313 -19.67 -39.88 -2.77
N GLU A 314 -19.17 -39.71 -1.55
CA GLU A 314 -19.34 -38.48 -0.76
C GLU A 314 -18.59 -37.28 -1.35
N GLU A 315 -17.37 -37.49 -1.86
CA GLU A 315 -16.58 -36.44 -2.51
C GLU A 315 -17.17 -36.03 -3.87
N SER A 316 -17.68 -36.99 -4.64
CA SER A 316 -18.44 -36.77 -5.86
C SER A 316 -19.71 -35.96 -5.59
N GLU A 317 -20.45 -36.28 -4.52
CA GLU A 317 -21.63 -35.52 -4.13
C GLU A 317 -21.28 -34.10 -3.66
N ASN A 318 -20.21 -33.95 -2.86
CA ASN A 318 -19.72 -32.62 -2.47
C ASN A 318 -19.31 -31.80 -3.71
N LEU A 319 -18.56 -32.38 -4.64
CA LEU A 319 -18.16 -31.73 -5.89
C LEU A 319 -19.38 -31.32 -6.73
N ALA A 320 -20.36 -32.20 -6.91
CA ALA A 320 -21.61 -31.91 -7.62
C ALA A 320 -22.41 -30.78 -6.95
N ASN A 321 -22.49 -30.79 -5.61
CA ASN A 321 -23.12 -29.71 -4.85
C ASN A 321 -22.38 -28.38 -5.05
N ARG A 322 -21.05 -28.37 -5.08
CA ARG A 322 -20.27 -27.14 -5.37
C ARG A 322 -20.47 -26.64 -6.79
N ILE A 323 -20.63 -27.54 -7.76
CA ILE A 323 -20.96 -27.16 -9.14
C ILE A 323 -22.35 -26.52 -9.19
N LYS A 324 -23.34 -27.13 -8.54
CA LYS A 324 -24.72 -26.59 -8.43
C LYS A 324 -24.77 -25.20 -7.78
N GLU A 325 -23.94 -25.01 -6.75
CA GLU A 325 -23.78 -23.75 -6.04
C GLU A 325 -22.94 -22.71 -6.81
N GLU A 326 -22.48 -23.00 -8.04
CA GLU A 326 -21.70 -22.09 -8.90
C GLU A 326 -20.41 -21.58 -8.24
N TYR A 327 -19.63 -22.49 -7.65
CA TYR A 327 -18.31 -22.14 -7.13
C TYR A 327 -17.32 -21.80 -8.25
N HIS A 328 -16.61 -20.70 -8.03
CA HIS A 328 -15.51 -20.20 -8.83
C HIS A 328 -14.21 -20.43 -8.07
N VAL A 329 -13.18 -20.86 -8.80
CA VAL A 329 -11.85 -21.14 -8.28
C VAL A 329 -10.93 -19.98 -8.59
N HIS A 330 -10.28 -19.45 -7.55
CA HIS A 330 -9.37 -18.31 -7.66
C HIS A 330 -7.92 -18.76 -7.62
N LEU A 331 -7.21 -18.53 -8.73
CA LEU A 331 -5.77 -18.74 -8.89
C LEU A 331 -5.05 -17.39 -8.99
N LEU A 332 -3.73 -17.45 -8.80
CA LEU A 332 -2.86 -16.29 -8.81
C LEU A 332 -1.53 -16.58 -9.50
N VAL A 333 -1.07 -15.63 -10.32
CA VAL A 333 0.27 -15.62 -10.93
C VAL A 333 0.85 -14.21 -10.82
N ASP A 334 2.04 -14.03 -10.24
CA ASP A 334 2.70 -12.72 -10.07
C ASP A 334 1.77 -11.61 -9.51
N ASN A 335 0.98 -11.98 -8.49
CA ASN A 335 -0.08 -11.17 -7.88
C ASN A 335 -1.28 -10.81 -8.77
N LEU A 336 -1.35 -11.28 -10.01
CA LEU A 336 -2.53 -11.15 -10.88
C LEU A 336 -3.52 -12.29 -10.62
N PRO A 337 -4.81 -12.00 -10.43
CA PRO A 337 -5.84 -13.02 -10.33
C PRO A 337 -6.10 -13.64 -11.71
N CYS A 338 -6.54 -14.90 -11.75
CA CYS A 338 -7.05 -15.46 -13.00
C CYS A 338 -8.38 -14.81 -13.38
N ILE A 339 -8.56 -14.52 -14.66
CA ILE A 339 -9.84 -14.11 -15.23
C ILE A 339 -10.30 -15.10 -16.29
N THR A 340 -11.60 -15.32 -16.36
CA THR A 340 -12.22 -16.10 -17.44
C THR A 340 -12.96 -15.16 -18.38
N ARG A 341 -12.70 -15.32 -19.67
CA ARG A 341 -13.36 -14.56 -20.73
C ARG A 341 -14.64 -15.27 -21.15
N TYR A 342 -15.78 -14.58 -21.03
CA TYR A 342 -17.08 -15.05 -21.50
C TYR A 342 -17.61 -14.12 -22.59
N GLN A 343 -18.15 -14.70 -23.65
CA GLN A 343 -18.91 -13.96 -24.65
C GLN A 343 -20.39 -14.23 -24.42
N ILE A 344 -21.19 -13.17 -24.25
CA ILE A 344 -22.64 -13.34 -24.06
C ILE A 344 -23.25 -13.82 -25.37
N GLU A 345 -23.95 -14.96 -25.32
CA GLU A 345 -24.73 -15.46 -26.46
C GLU A 345 -25.73 -14.37 -26.91
N ASN A 346 -25.64 -13.95 -28.18
CA ASN A 346 -26.39 -12.85 -28.82
C ASN A 346 -25.87 -11.42 -28.65
N SER A 347 -24.68 -11.21 -28.07
CA SER A 347 -23.96 -9.94 -28.19
C SER A 347 -22.48 -10.16 -28.48
N ASN A 348 -21.83 -9.22 -29.15
CA ASN A 348 -20.37 -9.22 -29.28
C ASN A 348 -19.68 -8.69 -28.01
N GLU A 349 -20.40 -8.58 -26.89
CA GLU A 349 -19.80 -8.16 -25.64
C GLU A 349 -19.05 -9.30 -24.96
N VAL A 350 -17.81 -9.00 -24.62
CA VAL A 350 -16.95 -9.82 -23.79
C VAL A 350 -17.09 -9.36 -22.34
N ILE A 351 -17.26 -10.32 -21.43
CA ILE A 351 -17.26 -10.13 -19.98
C ILE A 351 -16.07 -10.91 -19.41
N TYR A 352 -15.36 -10.29 -18.48
CA TYR A 352 -14.32 -10.94 -17.70
C TYR A 352 -14.85 -11.24 -16.31
N GLU A 353 -14.89 -12.51 -15.94
CA GLU A 353 -15.22 -12.95 -14.57
C GLU A 353 -13.93 -13.26 -13.82
N ASN A 354 -13.88 -12.92 -12.53
CA ASN A 354 -12.75 -13.24 -11.66
C ASN A 354 -12.84 -14.71 -11.22
N GLY A 355 -11.76 -15.46 -11.37
CA GLY A 355 -11.78 -16.91 -11.19
C GLY A 355 -12.26 -17.65 -12.43
N TYR A 356 -12.28 -18.98 -12.34
CA TYR A 356 -12.92 -19.84 -13.33
C TYR A 356 -14.00 -20.71 -12.66
N ARG A 357 -15.10 -20.98 -13.39
CA ARG A 357 -16.18 -21.83 -12.88
C ARG A 357 -15.69 -23.27 -12.69
N LEU A 358 -15.99 -23.86 -11.54
CA LEU A 358 -15.62 -25.25 -11.24
C LEU A 358 -16.29 -26.25 -12.21
N GLY A 359 -17.47 -25.90 -12.72
CA GLY A 359 -18.26 -26.72 -13.61
C GLY A 359 -19.54 -26.01 -14.01
N TRP A 360 -20.43 -26.74 -14.66
CA TRP A 360 -21.74 -26.25 -15.08
C TRP A 360 -22.79 -27.37 -14.99
N GLU A 361 -24.05 -26.96 -14.91
CA GLU A 361 -25.19 -27.86 -14.84
C GLU A 361 -25.97 -27.81 -16.16
N ASN A 362 -26.38 -28.97 -16.66
CA ASN A 362 -27.31 -29.08 -17.78
C ASN A 362 -28.25 -30.26 -17.58
N ASN A 363 -29.56 -30.01 -17.61
CA ASN A 363 -30.61 -31.01 -17.44
C ASN A 363 -30.42 -31.90 -16.18
N ASN A 364 -30.13 -31.29 -15.02
CA ASN A 364 -29.81 -31.97 -13.75
C ASN A 364 -28.55 -32.87 -13.77
N ARG A 365 -27.70 -32.74 -14.79
CA ARG A 365 -26.38 -33.38 -14.83
C ARG A 365 -25.30 -32.35 -14.59
N TYR A 366 -24.30 -32.71 -13.79
CA TYR A 366 -23.23 -31.82 -13.38
C TYR A 366 -21.96 -32.19 -14.14
N TYR A 367 -21.36 -31.21 -14.82
CA TYR A 367 -20.11 -31.37 -15.55
C TYR A 367 -19.01 -30.57 -14.88
N VAL A 368 -17.84 -31.18 -14.72
CA VAL A 368 -16.67 -30.57 -14.06
C VAL A 368 -15.68 -30.05 -15.10
N ASN A 369 -15.14 -28.87 -14.85
CA ASN A 369 -14.07 -28.29 -15.67
C ASN A 369 -12.72 -28.79 -15.17
N ASN A 370 -12.24 -29.87 -15.76
CA ASN A 370 -11.02 -30.56 -15.38
C ASN A 370 -9.79 -30.23 -16.24
N HIS A 371 -9.99 -29.58 -17.39
CA HIS A 371 -8.92 -29.06 -18.24
C HIS A 371 -8.91 -27.52 -18.18
N LEU A 372 -7.75 -26.94 -17.91
CA LEU A 372 -7.57 -25.49 -17.86
C LEU A 372 -6.64 -25.04 -18.97
N ASP A 373 -7.16 -24.25 -19.93
CA ASP A 373 -6.32 -23.59 -20.91
C ASP A 373 -5.86 -22.24 -20.38
N ILE A 374 -4.58 -22.14 -20.04
CA ILE A 374 -3.98 -20.99 -19.38
C ILE A 374 -3.30 -20.12 -20.43
N ILE A 375 -3.74 -18.88 -20.55
CA ILE A 375 -3.16 -17.89 -21.45
C ILE A 375 -2.44 -16.84 -20.60
N LEU A 376 -1.11 -16.81 -20.71
CA LEU A 376 -0.26 -15.86 -20.00
C LEU A 376 0.26 -14.81 -20.97
N ARG A 377 0.04 -13.54 -20.62
CA ARG A 377 0.53 -12.41 -21.41
C ARG A 377 1.78 -11.83 -20.78
N TYR A 378 2.79 -11.53 -21.59
CA TYR A 378 4.04 -10.93 -21.12
C TYR A 378 4.40 -9.66 -21.89
N HIS A 379 5.11 -8.77 -21.21
CA HIS A 379 5.67 -7.55 -21.77
C HIS A 379 7.20 -7.60 -21.68
N GLN A 380 7.87 -7.20 -22.76
CA GLN A 380 9.32 -7.20 -22.87
C GLN A 380 9.88 -5.77 -22.88
N PRO A 381 10.22 -5.17 -21.72
CA PRO A 381 10.79 -3.83 -21.67
C PRO A 381 12.25 -3.75 -22.13
N ARG A 382 13.00 -4.87 -22.06
CA ARG A 382 14.41 -4.98 -22.46
C ARG A 382 14.67 -6.36 -23.08
N PRO A 383 15.74 -6.52 -23.89
CA PRO A 383 16.19 -7.84 -24.32
C PRO A 383 16.37 -8.77 -23.11
N ASP A 384 15.86 -10.00 -23.22
CA ASP A 384 15.93 -11.07 -22.20
C ASP A 384 15.34 -10.78 -20.82
N VAL A 385 14.51 -9.73 -20.71
CA VAL A 385 13.77 -9.42 -19.48
C VAL A 385 12.28 -9.42 -19.78
N TYR A 386 11.55 -10.31 -19.11
CA TYR A 386 10.13 -10.48 -19.28
C TYR A 386 9.36 -10.15 -18.00
N ARG A 387 8.15 -9.60 -18.17
CA ARG A 387 7.24 -9.29 -17.07
C ARG A 387 5.86 -9.82 -17.39
N VAL A 388 5.23 -10.51 -16.44
CA VAL A 388 3.86 -11.01 -16.62
C VAL A 388 2.89 -9.85 -16.46
N VAL A 389 2.01 -9.69 -17.45
CA VAL A 389 1.03 -8.58 -17.52
C VAL A 389 -0.41 -9.05 -17.69
N GLY A 390 -0.65 -10.34 -17.94
CA GLY A 390 -1.99 -10.90 -17.99
C GLY A 390 -2.02 -12.39 -17.68
N PHE A 391 -3.14 -12.83 -17.11
CA PHE A 391 -3.42 -14.19 -16.69
C PHE A 391 -4.91 -14.49 -16.94
N GLU A 392 -5.17 -15.17 -18.04
CA GLU A 392 -6.49 -15.59 -18.50
C GLU A 392 -6.58 -17.13 -18.44
N VAL A 393 -7.73 -17.66 -18.04
CA VAL A 393 -7.98 -19.10 -17.97
C VAL A 393 -9.28 -19.41 -18.69
N GLN A 394 -9.24 -20.37 -19.61
CA GLN A 394 -10.42 -20.89 -20.31
C GLN A 394 -10.68 -22.32 -19.82
N PRO A 395 -11.70 -22.52 -18.96
CA PRO A 395 -12.00 -23.83 -18.41
C PRO A 395 -12.75 -24.70 -19.42
N GLN A 396 -12.38 -25.97 -19.51
CA GLN A 396 -13.03 -26.97 -20.36
C GLN A 396 -13.35 -28.25 -19.57
N SER A 397 -14.44 -28.91 -19.96
CA SER A 397 -14.83 -30.22 -19.42
C SER A 397 -14.48 -31.31 -20.43
N ILE A 398 -13.57 -32.21 -20.07
CA ILE A 398 -13.05 -33.26 -20.95
C ILE A 398 -13.12 -34.59 -20.22
N ASP A 399 -13.86 -35.56 -20.75
CA ASP A 399 -13.92 -36.88 -20.13
C ASP A 399 -12.53 -37.54 -20.03
N SER A 400 -12.29 -38.23 -18.92
CA SER A 400 -10.99 -38.80 -18.58
C SER A 400 -10.51 -39.86 -19.57
N SER A 401 -11.43 -40.52 -20.30
CA SER A 401 -11.09 -41.49 -21.34
C SER A 401 -10.46 -40.86 -22.60
N ARG A 402 -10.62 -39.54 -22.79
CA ARG A 402 -10.13 -38.81 -23.97
C ARG A 402 -8.64 -38.47 -23.90
N PHE A 403 -8.02 -38.61 -22.72
CA PHE A 403 -6.59 -38.35 -22.56
C PHE A 403 -5.76 -39.56 -22.97
N LYS A 404 -4.96 -39.39 -24.03
CA LYS A 404 -3.90 -40.35 -24.40
C LYS A 404 -2.55 -39.78 -24.01
N PHE A 405 -1.81 -40.52 -23.18
CA PHE A 405 -0.46 -40.17 -22.77
C PHE A 405 0.55 -40.95 -23.62
N SER A 406 1.52 -40.26 -24.22
CA SER A 406 2.62 -40.92 -24.91
C SER A 406 3.47 -41.70 -23.88
N SER A 407 3.68 -42.99 -24.13
CA SER A 407 4.22 -43.94 -23.14
C SER A 407 5.73 -44.13 -23.20
N ASP A 408 6.49 -43.30 -23.92
CA ASP A 408 7.85 -43.69 -24.35
C ASP A 408 8.93 -42.61 -24.23
N SER A 409 8.92 -41.78 -23.18
CA SER A 409 10.07 -40.91 -22.88
C SER A 409 10.50 -41.02 -21.42
N PRO A 410 11.79 -41.33 -21.14
CA PRO A 410 12.29 -41.47 -19.78
C PRO A 410 12.27 -40.12 -19.06
N VAL A 411 11.70 -40.13 -17.85
CA VAL A 411 11.66 -39.01 -16.91
C VAL A 411 13.10 -38.62 -16.54
N THR A 412 13.62 -37.59 -17.20
CA THR A 412 14.91 -36.99 -16.84
C THR A 412 14.68 -35.52 -16.52
N PHE A 413 15.04 -35.10 -15.30
CA PHE A 413 15.00 -33.70 -14.88
C PHE A 413 15.99 -32.87 -15.72
N PRO A 414 15.67 -31.63 -16.15
CA PRO A 414 14.46 -30.86 -15.87
C PRO A 414 13.38 -31.10 -16.95
N ALA A 415 12.16 -31.39 -16.51
CA ALA A 415 11.04 -31.89 -17.31
C ALA A 415 10.73 -31.06 -18.57
N ILE A 416 10.93 -31.67 -19.75
CA ILE A 416 10.29 -31.22 -20.99
C ILE A 416 9.05 -32.08 -21.20
N VAL A 417 7.91 -31.44 -20.92
CA VAL A 417 6.60 -31.57 -21.56
C VAL A 417 6.18 -32.99 -21.97
N GLU A 418 5.40 -33.64 -21.10
CA GLU A 418 4.68 -34.86 -21.45
C GLU A 418 3.39 -34.47 -22.20
N GLU A 419 3.45 -34.37 -23.52
CA GLU A 419 2.28 -34.00 -24.34
C GLU A 419 1.19 -35.09 -24.28
N CYS A 420 0.03 -34.75 -23.70
CA CYS A 420 -1.20 -35.49 -23.92
C CYS A 420 -1.94 -34.99 -25.17
N THR A 421 -2.60 -35.88 -25.89
CA THR A 421 -3.51 -35.50 -26.99
C THR A 421 -4.95 -35.60 -26.51
N ILE A 422 -5.73 -34.54 -26.73
CA ILE A 422 -7.16 -34.50 -26.46
C ILE A 422 -7.90 -34.89 -27.74
N THR A 423 -8.66 -35.99 -27.72
CA THR A 423 -9.56 -36.38 -28.83
C THR A 423 -10.93 -35.73 -28.66
N ASP A 424 -11.71 -35.56 -29.73
CA ASP A 424 -13.12 -35.13 -29.62
C ASP A 424 -13.99 -36.18 -28.90
N GLY A 425 -14.98 -35.74 -28.12
CA GLY A 425 -15.80 -36.64 -27.31
C GLY A 425 -16.72 -35.92 -26.33
N GLU A 426 -17.29 -36.67 -25.40
CA GLU A 426 -18.22 -36.16 -24.39
C GLU A 426 -17.49 -35.39 -23.26
N ASN A 427 -18.30 -34.67 -22.47
CA ASN A 427 -17.84 -33.88 -21.32
C ASN A 427 -17.77 -34.77 -20.06
N GLN A 428 -16.92 -34.40 -19.09
CA GLN A 428 -16.79 -35.17 -17.84
C GLN A 428 -18.00 -34.94 -16.94
N GLU A 429 -18.92 -35.91 -16.90
CA GLU A 429 -20.05 -35.93 -15.96
C GLU A 429 -19.59 -36.38 -14.56
N VAL A 430 -20.14 -35.76 -13.51
CA VAL A 430 -19.95 -36.16 -12.10
C VAL A 430 -21.20 -36.89 -11.64
N GLY A 431 -21.16 -38.23 -11.72
CA GLY A 431 -22.29 -39.09 -11.35
C GLY A 431 -22.38 -39.39 -9.84
N LYS A 432 -23.51 -39.96 -9.41
CA LYS A 432 -23.71 -40.48 -8.04
C LYS A 432 -22.96 -41.81 -7.86
N GLY A 433 -21.64 -41.76 -7.71
CA GLY A 433 -20.79 -42.94 -7.58
C GLY A 433 -19.31 -42.59 -7.51
N ILE A 434 -18.47 -43.60 -7.78
CA ILE A 434 -17.03 -43.41 -7.91
C ILE A 434 -16.76 -42.80 -9.28
N ASN A 435 -16.19 -41.59 -9.30
CA ASN A 435 -15.79 -40.91 -10.53
C ASN A 435 -14.28 -40.82 -10.59
N ASN A 436 -13.71 -41.04 -11.76
CA ASN A 436 -12.28 -40.93 -12.00
C ASN A 436 -12.04 -39.65 -12.82
N ILE A 437 -11.37 -38.66 -12.23
CA ILE A 437 -11.11 -37.38 -12.90
C ILE A 437 -9.61 -37.20 -13.11
N ILE A 438 -9.22 -36.87 -14.33
CA ILE A 438 -7.87 -36.43 -14.67
C ILE A 438 -7.86 -34.89 -14.78
N TRP A 439 -7.01 -34.25 -13.98
CA TRP A 439 -6.79 -32.80 -14.05
C TRP A 439 -5.62 -32.49 -14.97
N THR A 440 -5.86 -31.67 -15.98
CA THR A 440 -4.86 -31.28 -16.99
C THR A 440 -4.89 -29.79 -17.24
N TYR A 441 -3.82 -29.28 -17.85
CA TYR A 441 -3.72 -27.89 -18.25
C TYR A 441 -2.90 -27.73 -19.53
N SER A 442 -3.18 -26.67 -20.26
CA SER A 442 -2.35 -26.15 -21.35
C SER A 442 -1.88 -24.74 -20.99
N VAL A 443 -0.75 -24.32 -21.55
CA VAL A 443 -0.19 -22.99 -21.36
C VAL A 443 0.17 -22.41 -22.72
N THR A 444 -0.34 -21.22 -23.01
CA THR A 444 -0.02 -20.43 -24.20
C THR A 444 0.53 -19.07 -23.77
N TRP A 445 1.69 -18.69 -24.31
CA TRP A 445 2.32 -17.40 -24.07
C TRP A 445 2.02 -16.41 -25.21
N GLU A 446 1.47 -15.25 -24.86
CA GLU A 446 1.21 -14.16 -25.80
C GLU A 446 2.04 -12.93 -25.43
N GLU A 447 2.69 -12.31 -26.42
CA GLU A 447 3.35 -11.02 -26.22
C GLU A 447 2.31 -9.88 -26.20
N SER A 448 2.48 -8.93 -25.30
CA SER A 448 1.58 -7.78 -25.12
C SER A 448 2.34 -6.47 -24.98
N ASP A 449 1.82 -5.43 -25.64
CA ASP A 449 2.33 -4.07 -25.57
C ASP A 449 1.98 -3.35 -24.25
N VAL A 450 1.18 -3.97 -23.38
CA VAL A 450 0.75 -3.38 -22.10
C VAL A 450 1.95 -3.30 -21.15
N PRO A 451 2.36 -2.10 -20.69
CA PRO A 451 3.44 -1.98 -19.74
C PRO A 451 3.04 -2.53 -18.36
N TRP A 452 4.01 -3.03 -17.60
CA TRP A 452 3.77 -3.62 -16.27
C TRP A 452 2.99 -2.70 -15.32
N ALA A 453 3.17 -1.38 -15.42
CA ALA A 453 2.48 -0.41 -14.57
C ALA A 453 0.95 -0.37 -14.79
N SER A 454 0.47 -0.65 -16.01
CA SER A 454 -0.96 -0.64 -16.37
C SER A 454 -1.56 -2.04 -16.46
N ARG A 455 -0.85 -3.08 -16.02
CA ARG A 455 -1.29 -4.48 -16.15
C ARG A 455 -2.60 -4.78 -15.41
N TRP A 456 -2.91 -4.00 -14.38
CA TRP A 456 -4.16 -4.13 -13.62
C TRP A 456 -5.36 -3.48 -14.31
N ASP A 457 -5.17 -2.62 -15.30
CA ASP A 457 -6.28 -1.88 -15.92
C ASP A 457 -7.30 -2.81 -16.59
N ALA A 458 -6.85 -3.93 -17.15
CA ALA A 458 -7.71 -4.98 -17.72
C ALA A 458 -8.57 -5.70 -16.67
N TYR A 459 -8.10 -5.78 -15.43
CA TYR A 459 -8.80 -6.42 -14.31
C TYR A 459 -9.74 -5.48 -13.57
N LEU A 460 -9.48 -4.18 -13.66
CA LEU A 460 -10.18 -3.11 -12.94
C LEU A 460 -11.19 -2.37 -13.82
N SER A 461 -11.33 -2.76 -15.09
CA SER A 461 -12.25 -2.09 -16.01
C SER A 461 -13.70 -2.36 -15.62
N MET A 462 -14.37 -1.38 -15.02
CA MET A 462 -15.81 -1.43 -14.74
C MET A 462 -16.61 -0.77 -15.87
N LYS A 463 -17.69 -1.43 -16.30
CA LYS A 463 -18.55 -0.96 -17.40
C LYS A 463 -19.54 0.16 -16.98
N ASP A 464 -19.78 0.33 -15.67
CA ASP A 464 -20.89 1.17 -15.15
C ASP A 464 -20.50 2.57 -14.65
N VAL A 465 -19.43 3.18 -15.18
CA VAL A 465 -18.95 4.52 -14.75
C VAL A 465 -20.06 5.60 -14.84
N GLN A 466 -20.99 5.46 -15.77
CA GLN A 466 -22.11 6.40 -15.93
C GLN A 466 -23.07 6.39 -14.73
N ILE A 467 -23.29 5.22 -14.10
CA ILE A 467 -24.19 5.09 -12.95
C ILE A 467 -23.60 5.81 -11.73
N HIS A 468 -22.27 5.73 -11.54
CA HIS A 468 -21.57 6.46 -10.48
C HIS A 468 -21.71 7.97 -10.62
N TRP A 469 -21.53 8.51 -11.83
CA TRP A 469 -21.74 9.94 -12.08
C TRP A 469 -23.19 10.38 -11.84
N PHE A 470 -24.16 9.56 -12.27
CA PHE A 470 -25.57 9.82 -12.01
C PHE A 470 -25.86 9.88 -10.50
N SER A 471 -25.29 8.94 -9.72
CA SER A 471 -25.43 8.95 -8.26
C SER A 471 -24.83 10.20 -7.61
N ILE A 472 -23.65 10.65 -8.04
CA ILE A 472 -23.02 11.85 -7.50
C ILE A 472 -23.88 13.08 -7.77
N VAL A 473 -24.37 13.24 -9.00
CA VAL A 473 -25.23 14.38 -9.38
C VAL A 473 -26.51 14.39 -8.55
N ASN A 474 -27.18 13.25 -8.41
CA ASN A 474 -28.39 13.15 -7.58
C ASN A 474 -28.12 13.52 -6.11
N SER A 475 -26.99 13.07 -5.57
CA SER A 475 -26.61 13.34 -4.18
C SER A 475 -26.26 14.81 -3.94
N ILE A 476 -25.64 15.48 -4.92
CA ILE A 476 -25.38 16.92 -4.87
C ILE A 476 -26.69 17.71 -4.88
N VAL A 477 -27.66 17.32 -5.72
CA VAL A 477 -28.99 17.96 -5.76
C VAL A 477 -29.67 17.86 -4.40
N VAL A 478 -29.65 16.69 -3.75
CA VAL A 478 -30.20 16.50 -2.40
C VAL A 478 -29.53 17.44 -1.38
N ILE A 479 -28.20 17.56 -1.39
CA ILE A 479 -27.46 18.48 -0.49
C ILE A 479 -27.84 19.94 -0.75
N LEU A 480 -27.97 20.36 -2.00
CA LEU A 480 -28.36 21.72 -2.35
C LEU A 480 -29.80 22.02 -1.89
N CYS A 481 -30.72 21.06 -2.04
CA CYS A 481 -32.08 21.19 -1.50
C CYS A 481 -32.09 21.30 0.03
N LEU A 482 -31.31 20.48 0.74
CA LEU A 482 -31.18 20.54 2.20
C LEU A 482 -30.57 21.87 2.66
N PHE A 483 -29.55 22.36 1.97
CA PHE A 483 -28.97 23.67 2.24
C PHE A 483 -29.97 24.81 1.99
N GLY A 484 -30.76 24.72 0.91
CA GLY A 484 -31.85 25.65 0.63
C GLY A 484 -32.89 25.66 1.75
N PHE A 485 -33.33 24.48 2.20
CA PHE A 485 -34.26 24.34 3.31
C PHE A 485 -33.72 24.92 4.62
N LEU A 486 -32.46 24.60 4.97
CA LEU A 486 -31.75 25.16 6.12
C LEU A 486 -31.65 26.69 6.03
N SER A 487 -31.31 27.22 4.86
CA SER A 487 -31.20 28.66 4.63
C SER A 487 -32.55 29.36 4.81
N VAL A 488 -33.64 28.76 4.33
CA VAL A 488 -35.00 29.28 4.54
C VAL A 488 -35.36 29.27 6.03
N ILE A 489 -35.07 28.19 6.76
CA ILE A 489 -35.29 28.13 8.21
C ILE A 489 -34.54 29.26 8.91
N ILE A 490 -33.23 29.39 8.67
CA ILE A 490 -32.40 30.40 9.31
C ILE A 490 -32.88 31.80 8.98
N VAL A 491 -33.11 32.12 7.69
CA VAL A 491 -33.59 33.44 7.26
C VAL A 491 -34.96 33.75 7.85
N ARG A 492 -35.89 32.79 7.84
CA ARG A 492 -37.24 32.98 8.39
C ARG A 492 -37.19 33.21 9.90
N THR A 493 -36.38 32.45 10.64
CA THR A 493 -36.22 32.59 12.08
C THR A 493 -35.57 33.92 12.43
N VAL A 494 -34.46 34.30 11.76
CA VAL A 494 -33.78 35.58 11.98
C VAL A 494 -34.68 36.77 11.63
N ARG A 495 -35.39 36.74 10.49
CA ARG A 495 -36.33 37.81 10.12
C ARG A 495 -37.47 37.94 11.12
N ARG A 496 -38.04 36.82 11.59
CA ARG A 496 -39.09 36.82 12.61
C ARG A 496 -38.61 37.43 13.92
N ASP A 497 -37.39 37.09 14.33
CA ASP A 497 -36.80 37.61 15.57
C ASP A 497 -36.51 39.12 15.44
N ILE A 498 -35.89 39.59 14.35
CA ILE A 498 -35.66 41.03 14.11
C ILE A 498 -36.97 41.81 14.08
N ALA A 499 -38.00 41.28 13.40
CA ALA A 499 -39.31 41.92 13.33
C ALA A 499 -40.01 42.00 14.70
N LYS A 500 -39.75 41.06 15.61
CA LYS A 500 -40.22 41.13 17.00
C LYS A 500 -39.45 42.17 17.81
N TYR A 501 -38.13 42.27 17.67
CA TYR A 501 -37.32 43.28 18.36
C TYR A 501 -37.68 44.71 17.96
N ASN A 502 -37.94 44.94 16.67
CA ASN A 502 -38.25 46.28 16.15
C ASN A 502 -39.65 46.80 16.54
N LYS A 503 -40.48 46.01 17.22
CA LYS A 503 -41.86 46.42 17.58
C LYS A 503 -41.98 47.27 18.84
N GLY A 504 -40.90 47.45 19.63
CA GLY A 504 -40.77 48.49 20.67
C GLY A 504 -41.71 48.41 21.88
N GLU A 505 -41.12 48.32 23.08
CA GLU A 505 -41.63 48.78 24.39
C GLU A 505 -43.04 48.30 24.84
N ASP A 506 -43.05 47.14 25.53
CA ASP A 506 -44.04 46.64 26.52
C ASP A 506 -43.92 45.10 26.71
N LEU A 507 -42.99 44.47 25.96
CA LEU A 507 -42.86 43.02 25.86
C LEU A 507 -41.66 42.44 26.63
N ASP A 508 -40.99 43.16 27.54
CA ASP A 508 -39.73 42.64 28.13
C ASP A 508 -39.99 41.39 29.00
N ASP A 509 -41.06 41.39 29.80
CA ASP A 509 -41.47 40.23 30.61
C ASP A 509 -42.03 39.06 29.76
N THR A 510 -42.69 39.35 28.62
CA THR A 510 -43.21 38.32 27.69
C THR A 510 -42.17 37.84 26.66
N LEU A 511 -41.06 38.58 26.49
CA LEU A 511 -39.93 38.23 25.63
C LEU A 511 -38.99 37.22 26.29
N GLU A 512 -38.87 37.24 27.62
CA GLU A 512 -38.13 36.22 28.38
C GLU A 512 -38.81 34.84 28.31
N GLU A 513 -40.12 34.81 28.02
CA GLU A 513 -40.96 33.60 28.00
C GLU A 513 -41.17 32.98 26.60
N SER A 514 -40.46 33.38 25.53
CA SER A 514 -40.67 32.76 24.21
C SER A 514 -39.41 32.51 23.37
N GLY A 515 -39.38 31.37 22.69
CA GLY A 515 -38.34 31.02 21.71
C GLY A 515 -37.09 30.36 22.32
N TRP A 516 -35.98 30.43 21.59
CA TRP A 516 -34.68 29.85 21.99
C TRP A 516 -34.14 30.43 23.32
N LYS A 517 -34.60 31.63 23.71
CA LYS A 517 -34.28 32.23 25.01
C LYS A 517 -34.83 31.42 26.20
N LEU A 518 -35.89 30.64 26.05
CA LEU A 518 -36.34 29.73 27.12
C LEU A 518 -35.35 28.58 27.38
N VAL A 519 -34.62 28.16 26.34
CA VAL A 519 -33.79 26.95 26.37
C VAL A 519 -32.31 27.29 26.56
N HIS A 520 -31.89 28.56 26.38
CA HIS A 520 -30.48 28.95 26.44
C HIS A 520 -29.77 28.50 27.74
N GLY A 521 -30.47 28.51 28.88
CA GLY A 521 -29.94 28.06 30.17
C GLY A 521 -29.85 26.53 30.33
N ASP A 522 -30.51 25.76 29.48
CA ASP A 522 -30.60 24.28 29.59
C ASP A 522 -29.83 23.55 28.46
N VAL A 523 -29.64 24.15 27.28
CA VAL A 523 -28.97 23.51 26.11
C VAL A 523 -27.57 22.95 26.43
N PHE A 524 -26.78 23.68 27.20
CA PHE A 524 -25.39 23.29 27.51
C PHE A 524 -25.24 22.55 28.84
N ARG A 525 -26.36 22.14 29.45
CA ARG A 525 -26.35 21.32 30.66
C ARG A 525 -25.76 19.94 30.35
N PRO A 526 -24.97 19.35 31.27
CA PRO A 526 -24.55 17.97 31.14
C PRO A 526 -25.75 17.00 31.05
N PRO A 527 -25.87 16.20 29.97
CA PRO A 527 -26.98 15.27 29.83
C PRO A 527 -26.83 14.08 30.81
N PRO A 528 -27.94 13.41 31.18
CA PRO A 528 -27.89 12.23 32.07
C PRO A 528 -26.98 11.12 31.52
N GLY A 529 -26.95 10.97 30.19
CA GLY A 529 -26.08 10.02 29.47
C GLY A 529 -24.71 10.57 29.04
N SER A 530 -24.12 11.52 29.78
CA SER A 530 -22.87 12.21 29.39
C SER A 530 -21.71 11.27 29.01
N MET A 531 -21.53 10.14 29.70
CA MET A 531 -20.50 9.16 29.34
C MET A 531 -20.75 8.49 27.99
N LEU A 532 -22.00 8.14 27.71
CA LEU A 532 -22.37 7.46 26.46
C LEU A 532 -22.14 8.39 25.27
N LEU A 533 -22.56 9.65 25.40
CA LEU A 533 -22.34 10.69 24.40
C LEU A 533 -20.84 10.88 24.11
N VAL A 534 -20.01 10.97 25.16
CA VAL A 534 -18.55 11.08 25.00
C VAL A 534 -17.97 9.87 24.28
N ASN A 535 -18.44 8.66 24.59
CA ASN A 535 -17.97 7.45 23.92
C ASN A 535 -18.33 7.43 22.43
N PHE A 536 -19.56 7.83 22.07
CA PHE A 536 -19.99 7.95 20.67
C PHE A 536 -19.15 8.98 19.91
N VAL A 537 -18.92 10.17 20.50
CA VAL A 537 -18.13 11.23 19.86
C VAL A 537 -16.67 10.82 19.72
N GLY A 538 -16.06 10.25 20.76
CA GLY A 538 -14.67 9.77 20.72
C GLY A 538 -14.46 8.72 19.64
N THR A 539 -15.28 7.67 19.64
CA THR A 539 -15.21 6.58 18.64
C THR A 539 -15.56 7.08 17.24
N GLY A 540 -16.53 7.99 17.11
CA GLY A 540 -16.89 8.61 15.83
C GLY A 540 -15.72 9.38 15.22
N ILE A 541 -14.98 10.14 16.02
CA ILE A 541 -13.75 10.84 15.57
C ILE A 541 -12.68 9.83 15.17
N GLN A 542 -12.54 8.72 15.90
CA GLN A 542 -11.62 7.62 15.55
C GLN A 542 -11.92 7.05 14.17
N LEU A 543 -13.20 6.74 13.91
CA LEU A 543 -13.67 6.18 12.64
C LEU A 543 -13.53 7.18 11.49
N VAL A 544 -13.94 8.43 11.68
CA VAL A 544 -13.80 9.48 10.66
C VAL A 544 -12.32 9.70 10.31
N GLY A 545 -11.43 9.75 11.31
CA GLY A 545 -9.99 9.87 11.09
C GLY A 545 -9.42 8.68 10.31
N MET A 546 -9.78 7.46 10.70
CA MET A 546 -9.37 6.23 10.00
C MET A 546 -9.85 6.24 8.54
N VAL A 547 -11.13 6.49 8.29
CA VAL A 547 -11.71 6.48 6.93
C VAL A 547 -11.10 7.59 6.08
N ALA A 548 -10.99 8.81 6.60
CA ALA A 548 -10.45 9.95 5.86
C ALA A 548 -9.01 9.69 5.40
N ILE A 549 -8.14 9.21 6.30
CA ILE A 549 -6.74 8.92 5.97
C ILE A 549 -6.64 7.73 4.99
N THR A 550 -7.41 6.67 5.23
CA THR A 550 -7.40 5.47 4.38
C THR A 550 -7.86 5.80 2.95
N VAL A 551 -8.98 6.51 2.81
CA VAL A 551 -9.52 6.90 1.50
C VAL A 551 -8.61 7.89 0.79
N PHE A 552 -7.98 8.82 1.52
CA PHE A 552 -7.00 9.75 0.94
C PHE A 552 -5.79 9.02 0.33
N PHE A 553 -5.19 8.07 1.05
CA PHE A 553 -4.08 7.28 0.53
C PHE A 553 -4.50 6.30 -0.57
N ALA A 554 -5.73 5.79 -0.52
CA ALA A 554 -6.29 4.98 -1.59
C ALA A 554 -6.49 5.81 -2.88
N MET A 555 -6.96 7.05 -2.75
CA MET A 555 -7.11 7.99 -3.88
C MET A 555 -5.77 8.34 -4.53
N LEU A 556 -4.69 8.44 -3.76
CA LEU A 556 -3.33 8.62 -4.30
C LEU A 556 -2.76 7.37 -5.00
N GLY A 557 -3.51 6.26 -5.04
CA GLY A 557 -3.07 4.98 -5.61
C GLY A 557 -2.06 4.23 -4.73
N MET A 558 -1.73 4.72 -3.53
CA MET A 558 -0.78 4.09 -2.62
C MET A 558 -1.35 2.83 -1.94
N LEU A 559 -2.67 2.78 -1.76
CA LEU A 559 -3.40 1.61 -1.25
C LEU A 559 -4.27 1.02 -2.37
N SER A 560 -3.61 0.53 -3.42
CA SER A 560 -4.27 -0.11 -4.57
C SER A 560 -4.68 -1.55 -4.26
N PRO A 561 -5.79 -2.06 -4.83
CA PRO A 561 -6.16 -3.48 -4.81
C PRO A 561 -5.05 -4.42 -5.29
N ALA A 562 -4.10 -3.90 -6.07
CA ALA A 562 -2.90 -4.61 -6.49
C ALA A 562 -2.04 -5.12 -5.31
N SER A 563 -2.12 -4.45 -4.16
CA SER A 563 -1.51 -4.89 -2.90
C SER A 563 -2.58 -5.53 -2.03
N ARG A 564 -2.74 -6.84 -2.14
CA ARG A 564 -3.82 -7.59 -1.47
C ARG A 564 -3.74 -7.46 0.04
N GLY A 565 -4.88 -7.26 0.70
CA GLY A 565 -4.96 -7.11 2.16
C GLY A 565 -4.31 -5.84 2.75
N SER A 566 -3.56 -5.05 1.97
CA SER A 566 -2.89 -3.83 2.44
C SER A 566 -3.89 -2.78 2.93
N LEU A 567 -4.97 -2.54 2.19
CA LEU A 567 -6.02 -1.58 2.54
C LEU A 567 -6.65 -1.91 3.90
N MET A 568 -6.97 -3.19 4.12
CA MET A 568 -7.58 -3.65 5.38
C MET A 568 -6.59 -3.60 6.54
N SER A 569 -5.34 -4.01 6.32
CA SER A 569 -4.26 -3.91 7.30
C SER A 569 -4.01 -2.46 7.72
N ALA A 570 -3.92 -1.56 6.74
CA ALA A 570 -3.74 -0.13 6.95
C ALA A 570 -4.91 0.47 7.73
N ALA A 571 -6.15 0.13 7.39
CA ALA A 571 -7.33 0.59 8.13
C ALA A 571 -7.31 0.15 9.61
N ILE A 572 -6.95 -1.10 9.91
CA ILE A 572 -6.86 -1.61 11.29
C ILE A 572 -5.77 -0.88 12.08
N VAL A 573 -4.59 -0.69 11.49
CA VAL A 573 -3.48 0.03 12.14
C VAL A 573 -3.84 1.50 12.36
N LEU A 574 -4.38 2.17 11.34
CA LEU A 574 -4.83 3.56 11.42
C LEU A 574 -5.92 3.74 12.47
N PHE A 575 -6.86 2.80 12.58
CA PHE A 575 -7.88 2.81 13.63
C PHE A 575 -7.23 2.86 15.02
N CYS A 576 -6.26 1.98 15.29
CA CYS A 576 -5.57 1.92 16.57
C CYS A 576 -4.78 3.21 16.86
N LEU A 577 -4.11 3.78 15.86
CA LEU A 577 -3.37 5.04 16.00
C LEU A 577 -4.30 6.24 16.25
N MET A 578 -5.48 6.25 15.62
CA MET A 578 -6.50 7.28 15.85
C MET A 578 -7.11 7.21 17.25
N GLY A 579 -6.85 6.14 18.03
CA GLY A 579 -7.22 6.04 19.44
C GLY A 579 -6.70 7.22 20.27
N LEU A 580 -5.51 7.76 19.96
CA LEU A 580 -4.96 8.95 20.62
C LEU A 580 -5.86 10.19 20.41
N VAL A 581 -6.29 10.42 19.16
CA VAL A 581 -7.12 11.56 18.78
C VAL A 581 -8.52 11.42 19.39
N ALA A 582 -9.07 10.21 19.33
CA ALA A 582 -10.33 9.83 19.95
C ALA A 582 -10.31 10.12 21.46
N GLY A 583 -9.26 9.67 22.15
CA GLY A 583 -9.03 9.92 23.56
C GLY A 583 -8.96 11.41 23.88
N TYR A 584 -8.20 12.19 23.10
CA TYR A 584 -8.06 13.64 23.30
C TYR A 584 -9.40 14.38 23.24
N HIS A 585 -10.19 14.13 22.19
CA HIS A 585 -11.49 14.77 22.05
C HIS A 585 -12.50 14.27 23.10
N ALA A 586 -12.50 12.97 23.41
CA ALA A 586 -13.35 12.40 24.45
C ALA A 586 -13.04 13.00 25.84
N GLY A 587 -11.75 13.09 26.20
CA GLY A 587 -11.31 13.68 27.47
C GLY A 587 -11.67 15.15 27.61
N ARG A 588 -11.50 15.93 26.54
CA ARG A 588 -11.86 17.36 26.53
C ARG A 588 -13.37 17.57 26.62
N LEU A 589 -14.15 16.77 25.90
CA LEU A 589 -15.62 16.81 25.98
C LEU A 589 -16.12 16.38 27.35
N TYR A 590 -15.57 15.31 27.94
CA TYR A 590 -15.94 14.84 29.27
C TYR A 590 -15.67 15.89 30.36
N ARG A 591 -14.56 16.63 30.26
CA ARG A 591 -14.28 17.78 31.14
C ARG A 591 -15.30 18.90 30.95
N THR A 592 -15.68 19.18 29.72
CA THR A 592 -16.69 20.19 29.39
C THR A 592 -18.04 19.85 30.02
N LEU A 593 -18.42 18.58 30.02
CA LEU A 593 -19.64 18.07 30.66
C LEU A 593 -19.53 17.88 32.19
N LYS A 594 -18.47 18.41 32.83
CA LYS A 594 -18.24 18.34 34.29
C LYS A 594 -18.27 16.90 34.85
N GLY A 595 -17.78 15.93 34.08
CA GLY A 595 -17.76 14.52 34.47
C GLY A 595 -16.84 14.23 35.67
N THR A 596 -17.30 13.42 36.62
CA THR A 596 -16.60 13.13 37.89
C THR A 596 -15.64 11.94 37.83
N SER A 597 -15.83 11.00 36.90
CA SER A 597 -15.07 9.74 36.84
C SER A 597 -14.33 9.57 35.50
N PRO A 598 -13.21 10.30 35.28
CA PRO A 598 -12.50 10.32 34.00
C PRO A 598 -11.94 8.95 33.60
N ARG A 599 -11.42 8.17 34.57
CA ARG A 599 -10.85 6.83 34.30
C ARG A 599 -11.89 5.85 33.77
N LYS A 600 -13.12 5.88 34.33
CA LYS A 600 -14.23 5.03 33.88
C LYS A 600 -14.69 5.44 32.48
N CYS A 601 -14.69 6.74 32.18
CA CYS A 601 -15.04 7.24 30.85
C CYS A 601 -14.01 6.77 29.81
N ALA A 602 -12.72 7.00 30.05
CA ALA A 602 -11.65 6.58 29.14
C ALA A 602 -11.69 5.08 28.85
N PHE A 603 -11.87 4.24 29.89
CA PHE A 603 -12.00 2.80 29.72
C PHE A 603 -13.22 2.42 28.85
N ARG A 604 -14.38 3.04 29.11
CA ARG A 604 -15.59 2.76 28.30
C ARG A 604 -15.44 3.24 26.86
N THR A 605 -14.76 4.36 26.61
CA THR A 605 -14.50 4.84 25.24
C THR A 605 -13.63 3.85 24.47
N ALA A 606 -12.58 3.29 25.09
CA ALA A 606 -11.71 2.29 24.45
C ALA A 606 -12.36 0.91 24.26
N VAL A 607 -13.32 0.55 25.13
CA VAL A 607 -13.81 -0.84 25.17
C VAL A 607 -15.16 -1.03 24.50
N LEU A 608 -16.08 -0.06 24.57
CA LEU A 608 -17.48 -0.27 24.22
C LEU A 608 -17.68 -0.76 22.77
N PHE A 609 -17.14 -0.04 21.78
CA PHE A 609 -17.34 -0.43 20.37
C PHE A 609 -16.45 -1.58 19.92
N PRO A 610 -15.14 -1.60 20.19
CA PRO A 610 -14.31 -2.73 19.81
C PRO A 610 -14.78 -4.05 20.42
N SER A 611 -15.27 -4.04 21.67
CA SER A 611 -15.81 -5.27 22.30
C SER A 611 -17.07 -5.80 21.62
N VAL A 612 -18.00 -4.93 21.21
CA VAL A 612 -19.22 -5.34 20.49
C VAL A 612 -18.87 -5.90 19.11
N ILE A 613 -17.97 -5.23 18.38
CA ILE A 613 -17.56 -5.63 17.03
C ILE A 613 -16.77 -6.95 17.08
N LEU A 614 -15.72 -7.03 17.92
CA LEU A 614 -14.91 -8.23 18.03
C LEU A 614 -15.70 -9.39 18.66
N GLY A 615 -16.56 -9.12 19.65
CA GLY A 615 -17.42 -10.14 20.25
C GLY A 615 -18.38 -10.75 19.23
N THR A 616 -19.04 -9.91 18.42
CA THR A 616 -19.92 -10.38 17.34
C THR A 616 -19.12 -11.11 16.25
N GLY A 617 -17.98 -10.56 15.84
CA GLY A 617 -17.10 -11.17 14.83
C GLY A 617 -16.55 -12.53 15.27
N PHE A 618 -16.11 -12.66 16.51
CA PHE A 618 -15.63 -13.93 17.07
C PHE A 618 -16.75 -14.96 17.23
N LEU A 619 -17.95 -14.52 17.60
CA LEU A 619 -19.14 -15.39 17.63
C LEU A 619 -19.46 -15.93 16.23
N LEU A 620 -19.49 -15.06 15.22
CA LEU A 620 -19.66 -15.48 13.82
C LEU A 620 -18.52 -16.38 13.33
N ASN A 621 -17.29 -16.12 13.79
CA ASN A 621 -16.12 -16.93 13.45
C ASN A 621 -16.26 -18.39 13.91
N PHE A 622 -16.89 -18.66 15.06
CA PHE A 622 -17.15 -20.05 15.50
C PHE A 622 -18.04 -20.81 14.52
N PHE A 623 -19.04 -20.17 13.92
CA PHE A 623 -19.86 -20.79 12.88
C PHE A 623 -19.06 -21.07 11.60
N LEU A 624 -18.16 -20.16 11.21
CA LEU A 624 -17.28 -20.35 10.05
C LEU A 624 -16.28 -21.50 10.26
N ILE A 625 -15.72 -21.62 11.48
CA ILE A 625 -14.84 -22.74 11.86
C ILE A 625 -15.62 -24.06 11.78
N GLY A 626 -16.84 -24.12 12.32
CA GLY A 626 -17.69 -25.31 12.26
C GLY A 626 -18.08 -25.74 10.84
N LYS A 627 -18.01 -24.83 9.86
CA LYS A 627 -18.23 -25.10 8.44
C LYS A 627 -16.93 -25.33 7.64
N HIS A 628 -15.77 -25.34 8.29
CA HIS A 628 -14.46 -25.45 7.62
C HIS A 628 -14.28 -24.41 6.49
N SER A 629 -14.78 -23.18 6.71
CA SER A 629 -14.68 -22.08 5.75
C SER A 629 -13.27 -21.49 5.74
N SER A 630 -12.76 -21.10 4.56
CA SER A 630 -11.50 -20.35 4.43
C SER A 630 -11.60 -18.94 5.03
N GLY A 631 -12.81 -18.40 5.12
CA GLY A 631 -13.13 -17.13 5.77
C GLY A 631 -13.01 -17.16 7.29
N ALA A 632 -12.81 -18.34 7.89
CA ALA A 632 -12.57 -18.45 9.32
C ALA A 632 -11.22 -17.81 9.69
N ILE A 633 -11.25 -16.86 10.61
CA ILE A 633 -10.07 -16.21 11.16
C ILE A 633 -9.36 -17.20 12.09
N PRO A 634 -8.05 -17.47 11.91
CA PRO A 634 -7.31 -18.39 12.76
C PRO A 634 -7.22 -17.87 14.20
N PHE A 635 -7.10 -18.79 15.15
CA PHE A 635 -6.95 -18.46 16.56
C PHE A 635 -5.76 -17.51 16.82
N THR A 636 -4.63 -17.71 16.13
CA THR A 636 -3.45 -16.83 16.23
C THR A 636 -3.77 -15.39 15.85
N THR A 637 -4.55 -15.19 14.78
CA THR A 637 -4.95 -13.85 14.32
C THR A 637 -5.96 -13.21 15.27
N MET A 638 -6.87 -14.00 15.87
CA MET A 638 -7.77 -13.49 16.91
C MET A 638 -6.98 -12.96 18.12
N ILE A 639 -5.95 -13.68 18.57
CA ILE A 639 -5.05 -13.21 19.62
C ILE A 639 -4.29 -11.95 19.18
N ALA A 640 -3.78 -11.91 17.94
CA ALA A 640 -3.07 -10.74 17.42
C ALA A 640 -3.95 -9.48 17.42
N LEU A 641 -5.23 -9.59 17.04
CA LEU A 641 -6.19 -8.48 17.10
C LEU A 641 -6.46 -8.01 18.55
N LEU A 642 -6.58 -8.95 19.49
CA LEU A 642 -6.72 -8.62 20.91
C LEU A 642 -5.46 -7.92 21.45
N LEU A 643 -4.27 -8.38 21.08
CA LEU A 643 -3.01 -7.75 21.46
C LEU A 643 -2.86 -6.36 20.85
N LEU A 644 -3.31 -6.15 19.61
CA LEU A 644 -3.31 -4.83 18.98
C LEU A 644 -4.26 -3.86 19.70
N TRP A 645 -5.46 -4.33 20.06
CA TRP A 645 -6.43 -3.54 20.80
C TRP A 645 -5.97 -3.19 22.22
N PHE A 646 -5.56 -4.18 23.03
CA PHE A 646 -5.13 -3.95 24.41
C PHE A 646 -3.72 -3.38 24.53
N GLY A 647 -2.83 -3.67 23.58
CA GLY A 647 -1.43 -3.28 23.59
C GLY A 647 -1.14 -1.94 22.93
N VAL A 648 -1.95 -1.51 21.95
CA VAL A 648 -1.72 -0.26 21.20
C VAL A 648 -2.88 0.71 21.36
N ASP A 649 -4.08 0.32 20.94
CA ASP A 649 -5.25 1.23 20.90
C ASP A 649 -5.63 1.73 22.30
N LEU A 650 -5.79 0.83 23.27
CA LEU A 650 -6.19 1.19 24.64
C LEU A 650 -5.18 2.13 25.30
N PRO A 651 -3.85 1.86 25.34
CA PRO A 651 -2.88 2.78 25.90
C PRO A 651 -2.86 4.16 25.21
N LEU A 652 -2.94 4.19 23.87
CA LEU A 652 -2.98 5.44 23.11
C LEU A 652 -4.22 6.26 23.45
N LEU A 653 -5.37 5.62 23.60
CA LEU A 653 -6.61 6.30 23.99
C LEU A 653 -6.51 6.88 25.39
N PHE A 654 -5.98 6.13 26.36
CA PHE A 654 -5.73 6.65 27.71
C PHE A 654 -4.77 7.83 27.71
N LEU A 655 -3.70 7.77 26.91
CA LEU A 655 -2.74 8.86 26.74
C LEU A 655 -3.42 10.11 26.15
N GLY A 656 -4.21 9.92 25.09
CA GLY A 656 -4.99 10.99 24.46
C GLY A 656 -5.97 11.61 25.44
N PHE A 657 -6.71 10.77 26.16
CA PHE A 657 -7.69 11.20 27.17
C PHE A 657 -7.04 12.00 28.28
N HIS A 658 -5.86 11.61 28.74
CA HIS A 658 -5.10 12.35 29.75
C HIS A 658 -4.74 13.77 29.27
N PHE A 659 -4.25 13.92 28.04
CA PHE A 659 -3.95 15.24 27.47
C PHE A 659 -5.23 16.06 27.21
N GLY A 660 -6.27 15.43 26.68
CA GLY A 660 -7.57 16.05 26.40
C GLY A 660 -8.24 16.58 27.65
N PHE A 661 -8.22 15.79 28.73
CA PHE A 661 -8.80 16.19 30.01
C PHE A 661 -8.03 17.33 30.67
N ARG A 662 -6.72 17.46 30.43
CA ARG A 662 -5.92 18.60 30.93
C ARG A 662 -6.13 19.90 30.13
N LYS A 663 -6.57 19.80 28.88
CA LYS A 663 -6.89 20.98 28.06
C LYS A 663 -8.09 21.74 28.61
N GLN A 664 -8.14 23.04 28.34
CA GLN A 664 -9.28 23.89 28.68
C GLN A 664 -10.58 23.34 28.05
N SER A 665 -11.64 23.31 28.87
CA SER A 665 -12.99 22.94 28.43
C SER A 665 -13.46 23.87 27.31
N TYR A 666 -14.39 23.40 26.49
CA TYR A 666 -15.04 24.26 25.51
C TYR A 666 -15.80 25.38 26.25
N SER A 667 -15.69 26.62 25.77
CA SER A 667 -16.41 27.76 26.33
C SER A 667 -17.84 27.75 25.81
N HIS A 668 -18.81 27.69 26.72
CA HIS A 668 -20.22 27.87 26.37
C HIS A 668 -20.56 29.36 26.31
N PRO A 669 -21.40 29.79 25.35
CA PRO A 669 -21.76 31.19 25.20
C PRO A 669 -22.66 31.71 26.34
N VAL A 670 -23.26 30.81 27.12
CA VAL A 670 -24.24 31.13 28.18
C VAL A 670 -24.00 30.30 29.43
N ARG A 671 -24.40 30.84 30.59
CA ARG A 671 -24.38 30.11 31.86
C ARG A 671 -25.60 29.19 31.95
N THR A 672 -25.39 27.98 32.46
CA THR A 672 -26.45 26.97 32.56
C THR A 672 -27.22 27.06 33.88
N ASN A 673 -28.52 26.80 33.84
CA ASN A 673 -29.40 26.74 35.01
C ASN A 673 -29.16 25.49 35.87
N GLN A 674 -29.36 25.60 37.19
CA GLN A 674 -29.15 24.49 38.14
C GLN A 674 -30.35 23.55 38.30
N ILE A 675 -31.55 23.98 37.93
CA ILE A 675 -32.76 23.15 37.94
C ILE A 675 -33.21 22.96 36.49
N PRO A 676 -33.46 21.72 36.01
CA PRO A 676 -33.94 21.50 34.66
C PRO A 676 -35.39 21.97 34.55
N ARG A 677 -35.73 22.64 33.44
CA ARG A 677 -37.12 22.96 33.13
C ARG A 677 -37.92 21.69 32.80
N GLN A 678 -39.22 21.73 33.05
CA GLN A 678 -40.14 20.71 32.55
C GLN A 678 -40.28 20.84 31.03
N VAL A 679 -40.01 19.75 30.30
CA VAL A 679 -40.14 19.68 28.84
C VAL A 679 -41.56 19.22 28.51
N PRO A 680 -42.26 19.86 27.55
CA PRO A 680 -43.58 19.41 27.10
C PRO A 680 -43.53 18.02 26.45
N ASP A 681 -44.65 17.31 26.45
CA ASP A 681 -44.74 15.99 25.81
C ASP A 681 -44.52 16.11 24.31
N GLN A 682 -43.46 15.45 23.82
CA GLN A 682 -43.11 15.49 22.41
C GLN A 682 -44.01 14.59 21.57
N PRO A 683 -44.35 14.99 20.34
CA PRO A 683 -45.10 14.15 19.42
C PRO A 683 -44.29 12.89 19.08
N TRP A 684 -45.00 11.80 18.76
CA TRP A 684 -44.40 10.46 18.60
C TRP A 684 -43.21 10.41 17.62
N TYR A 685 -43.22 11.23 16.55
CA TYR A 685 -42.17 11.24 15.53
C TYR A 685 -40.89 11.99 15.95
N LEU A 686 -40.96 12.85 16.97
CA LEU A 686 -39.79 13.52 17.56
C LEU A 686 -39.19 12.75 18.73
N GLN A 687 -39.83 11.66 19.15
CA GLN A 687 -39.24 10.75 20.12
C GLN A 687 -37.93 10.17 19.58
N THR A 688 -37.03 9.84 20.50
CA THR A 688 -35.64 9.47 20.26
C THR A 688 -35.44 8.41 19.17
N LEU A 689 -36.21 7.33 19.18
CA LEU A 689 -36.07 6.22 18.21
C LEU A 689 -36.60 6.57 16.81
N PRO A 690 -37.87 7.02 16.63
CA PRO A 690 -38.37 7.46 15.33
C PRO A 690 -37.55 8.59 14.70
N CYS A 691 -37.12 9.56 15.52
CA CYS A 691 -36.30 10.68 15.05
C CYS A 691 -34.94 10.22 14.53
N MET A 692 -34.27 9.29 15.22
CA MET A 692 -33.02 8.69 14.75
C MET A 692 -33.16 7.98 13.41
N LEU A 693 -34.22 7.19 13.22
CA LEU A 693 -34.47 6.49 11.96
C LEU A 693 -34.77 7.47 10.82
N LEU A 694 -35.64 8.46 11.05
CA LEU A 694 -36.02 9.46 10.05
C LEU A 694 -34.82 10.31 9.63
N ALA A 695 -33.97 10.70 10.58
CA ALA A 695 -32.74 11.44 10.31
C ALA A 695 -31.75 10.65 9.44
N GLY A 696 -31.70 9.32 9.60
CA GLY A 696 -30.79 8.44 8.86
C GLY A 696 -31.18 8.17 7.40
N ILE A 697 -32.44 8.36 7.01
CA ILE A 697 -32.93 8.05 5.65
C ILE A 697 -32.25 8.92 4.58
N LEU A 698 -32.04 10.21 4.87
CA LEU A 698 -31.50 11.15 3.91
C LEU A 698 -29.99 10.97 3.65
N PRO A 699 -29.10 10.81 4.66
CA PRO A 699 -27.71 10.45 4.40
C PRO A 699 -27.58 9.07 3.75
N PHE A 700 -28.47 8.13 4.10
CA PHE A 700 -28.53 6.82 3.44
C PHE A 700 -28.87 6.97 1.95
N GLY A 701 -29.89 7.75 1.60
CA GLY A 701 -30.25 8.02 0.20
C GLY A 701 -29.12 8.66 -0.61
N ALA A 702 -28.31 9.53 0.01
CA ALA A 702 -27.15 10.16 -0.63
C ALA A 702 -25.96 9.22 -0.87
N ALA A 703 -25.87 8.10 -0.15
CA ALA A 703 -24.79 7.13 -0.31
C ALA A 703 -25.27 5.76 -0.87
N PHE A 704 -26.57 5.59 -1.11
CA PHE A 704 -27.20 4.29 -1.38
C PHE A 704 -26.60 3.56 -2.59
N ILE A 705 -26.44 4.24 -3.72
CA ILE A 705 -25.95 3.61 -4.95
C ILE A 705 -24.50 3.16 -4.80
N GLU A 706 -23.63 3.99 -4.21
CA GLU A 706 -22.25 3.59 -3.95
C GLU A 706 -22.16 2.47 -2.91
N LEU A 707 -23.01 2.53 -1.88
CA LEU A 707 -23.10 1.46 -0.90
C LEU A 707 -23.52 0.14 -1.55
N PHE A 708 -24.46 0.17 -2.50
CA PHE A 708 -24.84 -0.98 -3.31
C PHE A 708 -23.64 -1.53 -4.09
N PHE A 709 -22.87 -0.70 -4.80
CA PHE A 709 -21.69 -1.16 -5.55
C PHE A 709 -20.58 -1.70 -4.64
N ILE A 710 -20.33 -1.08 -3.49
CA ILE A 710 -19.36 -1.58 -2.50
C ILE A 710 -19.79 -2.96 -2.01
N PHE A 711 -21.07 -3.12 -1.71
CA PHE A 711 -21.63 -4.37 -1.24
C PHE A 711 -21.63 -5.46 -2.31
N SER A 712 -22.04 -5.15 -3.54
CA SER A 712 -21.94 -6.07 -4.67
C SER A 712 -20.50 -6.47 -4.93
N ALA A 713 -19.53 -5.54 -4.85
CA ALA A 713 -18.12 -5.88 -4.98
C ALA A 713 -17.63 -6.84 -3.88
N ILE A 714 -18.08 -6.64 -2.64
CA ILE A 714 -17.75 -7.54 -1.51
C ILE A 714 -18.39 -8.93 -1.70
N TRP A 715 -19.64 -9.00 -2.15
CA TRP A 715 -20.38 -10.27 -2.28
C TRP A 715 -20.09 -11.04 -3.56
N GLU A 716 -19.86 -10.34 -4.69
CA GLU A 716 -19.52 -10.94 -5.99
C GLU A 716 -18.00 -11.11 -6.18
N ASN A 717 -17.18 -10.76 -5.19
CA ASN A 717 -15.70 -10.81 -5.25
C ASN A 717 -15.10 -10.03 -6.44
N GLN A 718 -15.74 -8.92 -6.80
CA GLN A 718 -15.24 -8.00 -7.82
C GLN A 718 -14.35 -6.92 -7.18
N PHE A 719 -13.39 -6.40 -7.94
CA PHE A 719 -12.51 -5.34 -7.45
C PHE A 719 -13.19 -3.97 -7.57
N TYR A 720 -13.51 -3.34 -6.44
CA TYR A 720 -13.91 -1.93 -6.44
C TYR A 720 -12.66 -1.03 -6.53
N TYR A 721 -12.52 -0.31 -7.64
CA TYR A 721 -11.34 0.51 -7.95
C TYR A 721 -11.61 2.03 -7.99
N LEU A 722 -12.86 2.45 -7.86
CA LEU A 722 -13.26 3.85 -8.02
C LEU A 722 -13.05 4.68 -6.74
N PHE A 723 -11.83 4.68 -6.20
CA PHE A 723 -11.49 5.39 -4.95
C PHE A 723 -11.73 6.91 -5.02
N GLY A 724 -11.60 7.51 -6.21
CA GLY A 724 -11.93 8.91 -6.42
C GLY A 724 -13.43 9.21 -6.21
N PHE A 725 -14.31 8.34 -6.73
CA PHE A 725 -15.76 8.45 -6.52
C PHE A 725 -16.10 8.22 -5.04
N LEU A 726 -15.50 7.20 -4.43
CA LEU A 726 -15.66 6.92 -3.00
C LEU A 726 -15.27 8.12 -2.12
N PHE A 727 -14.17 8.82 -2.45
CA PHE A 727 -13.76 10.03 -1.74
C PHE A 727 -14.82 11.14 -1.82
N ILE A 728 -15.32 11.42 -3.02
CA ILE A 728 -16.37 12.44 -3.22
C ILE A 728 -17.62 12.06 -2.43
N VAL A 729 -18.03 10.80 -2.48
CA VAL A 729 -19.22 10.31 -1.78
C VAL A 729 -19.04 10.35 -0.26
N CYS A 730 -17.84 10.06 0.26
CA CYS A 730 -17.52 10.25 1.67
C CYS A 730 -17.66 11.72 2.10
N VAL A 731 -17.24 12.67 1.28
CA VAL A 731 -17.39 14.11 1.53
C VAL A 731 -18.88 14.50 1.51
N ILE A 732 -19.64 14.04 0.52
CA ILE A 732 -21.09 14.25 0.41
C ILE A 732 -21.80 13.70 1.65
N LEU A 733 -21.46 12.48 2.08
CA LEU A 733 -22.03 11.85 3.27
C LEU A 733 -21.73 12.67 4.53
N PHE A 734 -20.49 13.13 4.70
CA PHE A 734 -20.11 13.97 5.84
C PHE A 734 -20.91 15.28 5.89
N ILE A 735 -21.06 15.97 4.75
CA ILE A 735 -21.84 17.20 4.64
C ILE A 735 -23.32 16.92 4.93
N SER A 736 -23.88 15.86 4.37
CA SER A 736 -25.28 15.48 4.58
C SER A 736 -25.57 15.16 6.05
N CYS A 737 -24.70 14.38 6.71
CA CYS A 737 -24.79 14.10 8.14
C CYS A 737 -24.70 15.40 8.99
N ALA A 738 -23.81 16.33 8.64
CA ALA A 738 -23.68 17.60 9.35
C ALA A 738 -24.93 18.48 9.19
N GLN A 739 -25.44 18.61 7.97
CA GLN A 739 -26.66 19.39 7.68
C GLN A 739 -27.87 18.83 8.44
N ILE A 740 -28.07 17.51 8.39
CA ILE A 740 -29.21 16.88 9.06
C ILE A 740 -29.09 16.93 10.56
N SER A 741 -27.88 16.80 11.11
CA SER A 741 -27.65 17.02 12.54
C SER A 741 -28.09 18.42 12.97
N ILE A 742 -27.82 19.46 12.17
CA ILE A 742 -28.28 20.84 12.43
C ILE A 742 -29.81 20.93 12.33
N VAL A 743 -30.42 20.38 11.27
CA VAL A 743 -31.88 20.41 11.07
C VAL A 743 -32.62 19.72 12.21
N VAL A 744 -32.20 18.51 12.57
CA VAL A 744 -32.83 17.71 13.62
C VAL A 744 -32.65 18.37 14.98
N THR A 745 -31.45 18.88 15.29
CA THR A 745 -31.21 19.64 16.52
C THR A 745 -32.13 20.85 16.59
N TYR A 746 -32.30 21.58 15.48
CA TYR A 746 -33.23 22.71 15.42
C TYR A 746 -34.68 22.30 15.68
N PHE A 747 -35.17 21.23 15.07
CA PHE A 747 -36.55 20.75 15.29
C PHE A 747 -36.77 20.25 16.71
N LEU A 748 -35.80 19.55 17.30
CA LEU A 748 -35.86 19.11 18.70
C LEU A 748 -35.93 20.31 19.64
N LEU A 749 -35.05 21.30 19.45
CA LEU A 749 -35.07 22.53 20.24
C LEU A 749 -36.39 23.29 20.08
N CYS A 750 -36.98 23.34 18.89
CA CYS A 750 -38.28 23.97 18.65
C CYS A 750 -39.45 23.22 19.30
N ALA A 751 -39.34 21.91 19.50
CA ALA A 751 -40.37 21.13 20.18
C ALA A 751 -40.23 21.17 21.71
N GLU A 752 -39.05 21.54 22.21
CA GLU A 752 -38.84 21.78 23.63
C GLU A 752 -39.34 23.16 24.06
N VAL A 753 -39.23 24.19 23.21
CA VAL A 753 -39.78 25.55 23.43
C VAL A 753 -41.30 25.52 23.43
#